data_AF-A0A173UQM3-F1
#
_entry.id   AF-A0A173UQM3-F1
#
_cell.length_a   1.000
_cell.length_b   1.000
_cell.length_c   1.000
_cell.angle_alpha   90.00
_cell.angle_beta   90.00
_cell.angle_gamma   90.00
#
_symmetry.space_group_name_H-M   'P 1'
#
loop_
_entity.id
_entity.type
_entity.pdbx_description
1 polymer ?
#
loop_
_entity_poly.entity_id
_entity_poly.type
_entity_poly.pdbx_seq_one_letter_code
_entity_poly.pdbx_strand_id
1 'polypeptide(L)'
;MKKFFSIIKEKLFTRVEKQHSEAYLRRISFLNKYSLLFHMLISCGIVFMVEVLSRRSFLSACSFVGMHTGAFFYNAFIVFASLSFVYLFRRRAFWRIIISGFWVLLGIINGCILSNRVTPFGFTDLKCINDLFAMNNTNYFTAEEATIVVIGLGLFLLFCVALFIKGPRYQGKTHKIVVVGAIVSVLFVGLPVTTSAAQNANVVASYFSNIAQGYENYGFIYGFSSSVVDRGMSKPDDYSEQKIASIEKNVNDTKKETTVTKKNAPNIICILLESFCDPDEIKFLNYNQDPIPTFHNLEKNYTSGYLTVPVVGAGTANTEFEVLSGMSMQYFGTGEYPYKTILKKTDCESTAADLASIGYGTHAVHNNGGNFYSRVNAFSMMGFDTFTSKELMNIQSYTPNGSWATDDILVPETIKTLDSTPNQPDFTYTITVGTHGDYPKTPVIASPVYTVSGVDDEEKKNQWTYYINQLNEVDTFLNDLITELSKRDEDTIVVAFGDHLPTMGLEDSDMKSGDIYKTKYVTWNNMGLKKQDADLYAYQLMASITDSTGIHEGTILNYHQTQMNNTDHTAYLDGLDNLQYDILYGNRYCYDGKDKYPATDIVMGIDDVTVSETSDSIGGSEVFVYGNNFTKWSKVFVNDEKVNTTFSNSGCLIIPKDSVKDGDTIKVCQMGSNSTIFRESNTYTYKDPAVEETVTGTESDSNTESTVSESQK
;
A
#
# COMPACT_ATOMS: atom_id res chain seq x y z
N MET A 1 26.74 40.41 2.70
CA MET A 1 25.34 40.00 2.37
C MET A 1 24.48 41.12 1.74
N LYS A 2 24.24 42.28 2.39
CA LYS A 2 23.38 43.36 1.83
C LYS A 2 23.75 43.85 0.41
N LYS A 3 25.06 44.00 0.12
CA LYS A 3 25.56 44.42 -1.21
C LYS A 3 25.30 43.37 -2.30
N PHE A 4 25.37 42.08 -1.95
CA PHE A 4 25.07 40.97 -2.85
C PHE A 4 23.57 40.91 -3.19
N PHE A 5 22.70 41.04 -2.18
CA PHE A 5 21.25 41.13 -2.39
C PHE A 5 20.81 42.38 -3.18
N SER A 6 21.49 43.52 -2.99
CA SER A 6 21.26 44.74 -3.77
C SER A 6 21.59 44.55 -5.25
N ILE A 7 22.73 43.94 -5.57
CA ILE A 7 23.16 43.65 -6.94
C ILE A 7 22.22 42.65 -7.61
N ILE A 8 21.79 41.61 -6.88
CA ILE A 8 20.76 40.66 -7.36
C ILE A 8 19.47 41.42 -7.67
N LYS A 9 19.00 42.28 -6.77
CA LYS A 9 17.76 43.03 -6.97
C LYS A 9 17.81 43.92 -8.21
N GLU A 10 18.89 44.65 -8.37
CA GLU A 10 19.09 45.55 -9.51
C GLU A 10 19.26 44.75 -10.82
N LYS A 11 20.10 43.71 -10.84
CA LYS A 11 20.38 42.93 -12.06
C LYS A 11 19.31 41.90 -12.43
N LEU A 12 18.49 41.39 -11.52
CA LEU A 12 17.47 40.36 -11.83
C LEU A 12 16.04 40.90 -11.85
N PHE A 13 15.73 41.98 -11.13
CA PHE A 13 14.35 42.45 -10.95
C PHE A 13 14.02 43.82 -11.58
N THR A 14 14.97 44.49 -12.25
CA THR A 14 14.67 45.69 -13.06
C THR A 14 14.63 45.37 -14.55
N ARG A 15 13.57 45.81 -15.25
CA ARG A 15 13.41 45.62 -16.70
C ARG A 15 13.96 46.83 -17.44
N VAL A 16 14.95 46.61 -18.29
CA VAL A 16 15.51 47.64 -19.19
C VAL A 16 14.89 47.46 -20.57
N GLU A 17 14.28 48.49 -21.12
CA GLU A 17 13.78 48.47 -22.50
C GLU A 17 14.96 48.54 -23.46
N LYS A 18 15.09 47.52 -24.32
CA LYS A 18 16.10 47.48 -25.39
C LYS A 18 15.41 47.60 -26.74
N GLN A 19 15.90 48.50 -27.59
CA GLN A 19 15.52 48.56 -28.99
C GLN A 19 16.17 47.37 -29.72
N HIS A 20 15.37 46.59 -30.44
CA HIS A 20 15.84 45.39 -31.13
C HIS A 20 15.97 45.63 -32.63
N SER A 21 16.92 44.95 -33.28
CA SER A 21 17.15 45.07 -34.74
C SER A 21 15.98 44.52 -35.56
N GLU A 22 15.84 44.97 -36.81
CA GLU A 22 14.81 44.44 -37.72
C GLU A 22 14.92 42.93 -37.94
N ALA A 23 16.14 42.40 -38.04
CA ALA A 23 16.37 40.97 -38.19
C ALA A 23 15.80 40.17 -37.00
N TYR A 24 15.91 40.71 -35.79
CA TYR A 24 15.31 40.13 -34.60
C TYR A 24 13.77 40.13 -34.67
N LEU A 25 13.17 41.25 -35.08
CA LEU A 25 11.72 41.38 -35.21
C LEU A 25 11.15 40.44 -36.29
N ARG A 26 11.85 40.29 -37.43
CA ARG A 26 11.48 39.32 -38.49
C ARG A 26 11.51 37.88 -37.97
N ARG A 27 12.54 37.50 -37.22
CA ARG A 27 12.63 36.17 -36.58
C ARG A 27 11.48 35.93 -35.61
N ILE A 28 11.14 36.91 -34.78
CA ILE A 28 9.99 36.80 -33.86
C ILE A 28 8.68 36.64 -34.64
N SER A 29 8.48 37.39 -35.71
CA SER A 29 7.28 37.28 -36.54
C SER A 29 7.16 35.88 -37.14
N PHE A 30 8.26 35.33 -37.66
CA PHE A 30 8.33 33.96 -38.19
C PHE A 30 7.98 32.91 -37.12
N LEU A 31 8.63 32.97 -35.94
CA LEU A 31 8.37 32.05 -34.83
C LEU A 31 6.93 32.14 -34.32
N ASN A 32 6.32 33.33 -34.34
CA ASN A 32 4.91 33.49 -33.96
C ASN A 32 3.96 32.92 -35.02
N LYS A 33 4.26 33.10 -36.31
CA LYS A 33 3.46 32.58 -37.43
C LYS A 33 3.38 31.05 -37.40
N TYR A 34 4.52 30.39 -37.21
CA TYR A 34 4.60 28.92 -37.14
C TYR A 34 4.60 28.38 -35.71
N SER A 35 4.03 29.15 -34.77
CA SER A 35 4.17 28.84 -33.34
C SER A 35 3.61 27.48 -32.95
N LEU A 36 2.53 27.00 -33.60
CA LEU A 36 1.95 25.68 -33.34
C LEU A 36 2.88 24.53 -33.78
N LEU A 37 3.57 24.68 -34.91
CA LEU A 37 4.54 23.68 -35.37
C LEU A 37 5.73 23.59 -34.41
N PHE A 38 6.27 24.73 -33.98
CA PHE A 38 7.30 24.76 -32.93
C PHE A 38 6.78 24.22 -31.59
N HIS A 39 5.49 24.37 -31.32
CA HIS A 39 4.86 23.81 -30.13
C HIS A 39 4.87 22.28 -30.15
N MET A 40 4.54 21.68 -31.29
CA MET A 40 4.61 20.24 -31.48
C MET A 40 6.05 19.75 -31.33
N LEU A 41 7.02 20.42 -31.96
CA LEU A 41 8.44 20.07 -31.82
C LEU A 41 8.93 20.18 -30.36
N ILE A 42 8.52 21.21 -29.63
CA ILE A 42 8.81 21.36 -28.20
C ILE A 42 8.16 20.23 -27.41
N SER A 43 6.93 19.85 -27.74
CA SER A 43 6.22 18.76 -27.07
C SER A 43 6.97 17.44 -27.26
N CYS A 44 7.35 17.09 -28.49
CA CYS A 44 8.20 15.93 -28.77
C CYS A 44 9.53 15.98 -28.01
N GLY A 45 10.18 17.15 -27.95
CA GLY A 45 11.43 17.33 -27.20
C GLY A 45 11.26 17.13 -25.69
N ILE A 46 10.14 17.57 -25.12
CA ILE A 46 9.80 17.34 -23.71
C ILE A 46 9.55 15.86 -23.46
N VAL A 47 8.73 15.20 -24.28
CA VAL A 47 8.48 13.76 -24.15
C VAL A 47 9.79 13.00 -24.20
N PHE A 48 10.63 13.28 -25.19
CA PHE A 48 11.93 12.62 -25.31
C PHE A 48 12.78 12.82 -24.06
N MET A 49 12.87 14.05 -23.53
CA MET A 49 13.62 14.32 -22.29
C MET A 49 13.03 13.61 -21.07
N VAL A 50 11.71 13.55 -20.95
CA VAL A 50 11.00 12.84 -19.88
C VAL A 50 11.26 11.33 -19.96
N GLU A 51 11.28 10.75 -21.16
CA GLU A 51 11.62 9.34 -21.38
C GLU A 51 13.09 9.04 -21.08
N VAL A 52 14.02 9.94 -21.42
CA VAL A 52 15.44 9.80 -21.02
C VAL A 52 15.59 9.76 -19.51
N LEU A 53 14.89 10.65 -18.79
CA LEU A 53 14.92 10.72 -17.32
C LEU A 53 14.25 9.49 -16.68
N SER A 54 13.07 9.13 -17.16
CA SER A 54 12.29 7.99 -16.66
C SER A 54 13.02 6.66 -16.87
N ARG A 55 13.56 6.43 -18.08
CA ARG A 55 14.28 5.20 -18.43
C ARG A 55 15.73 5.20 -17.98
N ARG A 56 16.23 6.34 -17.48
CA ARG A 56 17.63 6.56 -17.07
C ARG A 56 18.64 6.22 -18.18
N SER A 57 18.22 6.24 -19.45
CA SER A 57 19.01 5.80 -20.59
C SER A 57 18.58 6.53 -21.87
N PHE A 58 19.54 7.22 -22.49
CA PHE A 58 19.33 7.88 -23.78
C PHE A 58 19.02 6.89 -24.90
N LEU A 59 19.73 5.76 -24.94
CA LEU A 59 19.53 4.73 -25.95
C LEU A 59 18.15 4.06 -25.82
N SER A 60 17.71 3.79 -24.58
CA SER A 60 16.38 3.22 -24.33
C SER A 60 15.27 4.20 -24.73
N ALA A 61 15.45 5.51 -24.52
CA ALA A 61 14.52 6.53 -25.01
C ALA A 61 14.48 6.58 -26.55
N CYS A 62 15.62 6.47 -27.23
CA CYS A 62 15.65 6.35 -28.70
C CYS A 62 14.95 5.07 -29.18
N SER A 63 15.15 3.94 -28.48
CA SER A 63 14.45 2.69 -28.77
C SER A 63 12.94 2.85 -28.64
N PHE A 64 12.46 3.49 -27.57
CA PHE A 64 11.04 3.81 -27.41
C PHE A 64 10.47 4.64 -28.56
N VAL A 65 11.18 5.69 -28.99
CA VAL A 65 10.76 6.51 -30.14
C VAL A 65 10.63 5.65 -31.42
N GLY A 66 11.54 4.70 -31.63
CA GLY A 66 11.52 3.81 -32.79
C GLY A 66 10.45 2.72 -32.70
N MET A 67 10.48 1.92 -31.64
CA MET A 67 9.62 0.74 -31.44
C MET A 67 8.17 1.09 -31.10
N HIS A 68 7.95 2.22 -30.41
CA HIS A 68 6.63 2.68 -29.95
C HIS A 68 6.31 4.08 -30.49
N THR A 69 6.59 4.31 -31.78
CA THR A 69 6.42 5.62 -32.46
C THR A 69 5.03 6.23 -32.22
N GLY A 70 3.97 5.42 -32.32
CA GLY A 70 2.59 5.88 -32.12
C GLY A 70 2.35 6.40 -30.70
N ALA A 71 2.80 5.64 -29.69
CA ALA A 71 2.71 6.04 -28.30
C ALA A 71 3.51 7.32 -28.03
N PHE A 72 4.73 7.43 -28.59
CA PHE A 72 5.55 8.65 -28.47
C PHE A 72 4.81 9.91 -28.98
N PHE A 73 4.22 9.86 -30.17
CA PHE A 73 3.46 11.00 -30.70
C PHE A 73 2.19 11.29 -29.92
N TYR A 74 1.56 10.26 -29.36
CA TYR A 74 0.39 10.44 -28.51
C TYR A 74 0.75 11.12 -27.17
N ASN A 75 1.85 10.72 -26.53
CA ASN A 75 2.41 11.44 -25.38
C ASN A 75 2.74 12.90 -25.74
N ALA A 76 3.29 13.14 -26.94
CA ALA A 76 3.57 14.49 -27.41
C ALA A 76 2.29 15.30 -27.64
N PHE A 77 1.19 14.65 -28.03
CA PHE A 77 -0.12 15.28 -28.15
C PHE A 77 -0.70 15.70 -26.78
N ILE A 78 -0.54 14.88 -25.74
CA ILE A 78 -0.91 15.23 -24.35
C ILE A 78 -0.12 16.47 -23.88
N VAL A 79 1.20 16.47 -24.10
CA VAL A 79 2.04 17.65 -23.77
C VAL A 79 1.63 18.86 -24.59
N PHE A 80 1.36 18.70 -25.88
CA PHE A 80 0.89 19.77 -26.76
C PHE A 80 -0.42 20.37 -26.26
N ALA A 81 -1.39 19.54 -25.87
CA ALA A 81 -2.65 19.97 -25.29
C ALA A 81 -2.43 20.79 -24.02
N SER A 82 -1.54 20.34 -23.11
CA SER A 82 -1.19 21.09 -21.90
C SER A 82 -0.48 22.42 -22.20
N LEU A 83 0.40 22.46 -23.20
CA LEU A 83 1.11 23.68 -23.56
C LEU A 83 0.21 24.70 -24.27
N SER A 84 -0.93 24.28 -24.83
CA SER A 84 -1.88 25.17 -25.51
C SER A 84 -2.42 26.29 -24.59
N PHE A 85 -2.46 26.06 -23.27
CA PHE A 85 -2.82 27.07 -22.26
C PHE A 85 -1.95 28.33 -22.30
N VAL A 86 -0.71 28.21 -22.78
CA VAL A 86 0.22 29.33 -22.96
C VAL A 86 -0.39 30.46 -23.80
N TYR A 87 -1.24 30.14 -24.77
CA TYR A 87 -1.83 31.13 -25.67
C TYR A 87 -2.86 32.05 -25.00
N LEU A 88 -3.34 31.72 -23.80
CA LEU A 88 -4.19 32.59 -22.97
C LEU A 88 -3.43 33.81 -22.44
N PHE A 89 -2.11 33.71 -22.33
CA PHE A 89 -1.27 34.70 -21.67
C PHE A 89 -0.36 35.45 -22.64
N ARG A 90 -0.03 36.70 -22.32
CA ARG A 90 0.96 37.48 -23.09
C ARG A 90 2.40 37.04 -22.84
N ARG A 91 2.71 36.53 -21.64
CA ARG A 91 4.06 36.05 -21.29
C ARG A 91 4.23 34.58 -21.68
N ARG A 92 4.17 34.31 -22.98
CA ARG A 92 4.12 32.94 -23.50
C ARG A 92 5.37 32.12 -23.15
N ALA A 93 6.55 32.74 -23.16
CA ALA A 93 7.80 32.04 -22.82
C ALA A 93 7.83 31.56 -21.36
N PHE A 94 7.35 32.39 -20.43
CA PHE A 94 7.25 32.05 -19.01
C PHE A 94 6.35 30.81 -18.81
N TRP A 95 5.13 30.84 -19.35
CA TRP A 95 4.20 29.72 -19.17
C TRP A 95 4.66 28.44 -19.86
N ARG A 96 5.38 28.51 -20.99
CA ARG A 96 6.02 27.31 -21.56
C ARG A 96 7.02 26.70 -20.60
N ILE A 97 7.91 27.49 -20.02
CA ILE A 97 8.90 26.99 -19.05
C ILE A 97 8.22 26.36 -17.83
N ILE A 98 7.14 26.95 -17.31
CA ILE A 98 6.42 26.37 -16.16
C ILE A 98 5.81 25.01 -16.51
N ILE A 99 5.08 24.91 -17.63
CA ILE A 99 4.41 23.66 -18.03
C ILE A 99 5.42 22.60 -18.46
N SER A 100 6.47 22.98 -19.20
CA SER A 100 7.58 22.06 -19.53
C SER A 100 8.31 21.60 -18.27
N GLY A 101 8.57 22.51 -17.33
CA GLY A 101 9.22 22.21 -16.05
C GLY A 101 8.40 21.22 -15.22
N PHE A 102 7.07 21.33 -15.23
CA PHE A 102 6.18 20.37 -14.58
C PHE A 102 6.35 18.95 -15.14
N TRP A 103 6.25 18.76 -16.47
CA TRP A 103 6.42 17.45 -17.09
C TRP A 103 7.81 16.85 -16.84
N VAL A 104 8.85 17.68 -16.92
CA VAL A 104 10.23 17.27 -16.67
C VAL A 104 10.43 16.88 -15.22
N LEU A 105 9.86 17.63 -14.27
CA LEU A 105 9.90 17.30 -12.86
C LEU A 105 9.23 15.94 -12.59
N LEU A 106 8.09 15.68 -13.20
CA LEU A 106 7.44 14.36 -13.11
C LEU A 106 8.34 13.25 -13.67
N GLY A 107 9.02 13.49 -14.80
CA GLY A 107 9.99 12.55 -15.35
C GLY A 107 11.20 12.31 -14.44
N ILE A 108 11.69 13.34 -13.73
CA ILE A 108 12.74 13.21 -12.71
C ILE A 108 12.23 12.36 -11.55
N ILE A 109 11.06 12.68 -11.00
CA ILE A 109 10.45 11.94 -9.89
C ILE A 109 10.29 10.46 -10.28
N ASN A 110 9.77 10.19 -11.47
CA ASN A 110 9.62 8.84 -11.97
C ASN A 110 10.96 8.11 -12.11
N GLY A 111 11.99 8.76 -12.66
CA GLY A 111 13.33 8.18 -12.76
C GLY A 111 13.95 7.85 -11.40
N CYS A 112 13.75 8.70 -10.38
CA CYS A 112 14.17 8.45 -9.00
C CYS A 112 13.36 7.34 -8.32
N ILE A 113 12.09 7.20 -8.66
CA ILE A 113 11.26 6.11 -8.15
C ILE A 113 11.70 4.79 -8.79
N LEU A 114 11.84 4.75 -10.11
CA LEU A 114 12.29 3.57 -10.86
C LEU A 114 13.73 3.15 -10.58
N SER A 115 14.52 3.96 -9.86
CA SER A 115 15.82 3.53 -9.35
C SER A 115 15.74 2.66 -8.10
N ASN A 116 14.61 2.69 -7.39
CA ASN A 116 14.43 2.02 -6.11
C ASN A 116 13.21 1.06 -6.11
N ARG A 117 12.37 1.07 -7.15
CA ARG A 117 11.24 0.13 -7.30
C ARG A 117 10.95 -0.17 -8.78
N VAL A 118 10.18 -1.24 -9.02
CA VAL A 118 9.81 -1.68 -10.38
C VAL A 118 8.65 -0.88 -10.96
N THR A 119 7.70 -0.44 -10.12
CA THR A 119 6.50 0.26 -10.59
C THR A 119 6.77 1.76 -10.87
N PRO A 120 6.32 2.30 -12.00
CA PRO A 120 6.42 3.73 -12.31
C PRO A 120 5.62 4.61 -11.36
N PHE A 121 5.95 5.90 -11.33
CA PHE A 121 5.21 6.92 -10.59
C PHE A 121 3.81 7.17 -11.19
N GLY A 122 2.79 7.04 -10.35
CA GLY A 122 1.39 7.30 -10.67
C GLY A 122 0.71 8.28 -9.71
N PHE A 123 -0.56 8.58 -9.96
CA PHE A 123 -1.36 9.46 -9.11
C PHE A 123 -1.51 8.93 -7.68
N THR A 124 -1.63 7.62 -7.51
CA THR A 124 -1.76 6.98 -6.21
C THR A 124 -0.52 7.14 -5.33
N ASP A 125 0.67 7.25 -5.92
CA ASP A 125 1.90 7.52 -5.16
C ASP A 125 1.88 8.87 -4.46
N LEU A 126 1.20 9.88 -5.04
CA LEU A 126 0.99 11.16 -4.35
C LEU A 126 0.16 11.00 -3.08
N LYS A 127 -0.74 10.02 -3.04
CA LYS A 127 -1.52 9.68 -1.84
C LYS A 127 -0.73 8.82 -0.85
N CYS A 128 0.25 8.05 -1.34
CA CYS A 128 1.13 7.21 -0.51
C CYS A 128 2.40 7.93 -0.04
N ILE A 129 2.62 9.20 -0.43
CA ILE A 129 3.86 9.92 -0.10
C ILE A 129 4.14 10.03 1.40
N ASN A 130 3.09 10.14 2.23
CA ASN A 130 3.25 10.17 3.68
C ASN A 130 3.70 8.81 4.24
N ASP A 131 3.26 7.71 3.64
CA ASP A 131 3.69 6.36 4.02
C ASP A 131 5.17 6.17 3.66
N LEU A 132 5.59 6.67 2.49
CA LEU A 132 6.99 6.66 2.04
C LEU A 132 7.91 7.45 2.98
N PHE A 133 7.46 8.60 3.50
CA PHE A 133 8.25 9.36 4.49
C PHE A 133 8.27 8.72 5.89
N ALA A 134 7.29 7.87 6.21
CA ALA A 134 7.24 7.15 7.48
C ALA A 134 8.15 5.90 7.49
N MET A 135 8.67 5.49 6.32
CA MET A 135 9.63 4.40 6.19
C MET A 135 11.04 4.91 6.51
N ASN A 136 11.55 4.54 7.70
CA ASN A 136 12.88 4.97 8.15
C ASN A 136 14.04 4.39 7.33
N ASN A 137 13.79 3.40 6.46
CA ASN A 137 14.82 2.64 5.73
C ASN A 137 14.81 2.88 4.21
N THR A 138 13.89 3.69 3.67
CA THR A 138 13.87 4.03 2.24
C THR A 138 14.63 5.33 2.01
N ASN A 139 15.96 5.25 1.95
CA ASN A 139 16.77 6.40 1.54
C ASN A 139 16.63 6.63 0.02
N TYR A 140 15.48 7.13 -0.43
CA TYR A 140 15.28 7.55 -1.83
C TYR A 140 16.29 8.62 -2.26
N PHE A 141 16.76 9.42 -1.29
CA PHE A 141 17.80 10.42 -1.48
C PHE A 141 18.75 10.42 -0.28
N THR A 142 20.04 10.49 -0.54
CA THR A 142 21.03 10.93 0.44
C THR A 142 20.76 12.39 0.83
N ALA A 143 21.23 12.82 2.01
CA ALA A 143 21.09 14.21 2.44
C ALA A 143 21.73 15.20 1.44
N GLU A 144 22.78 14.77 0.74
CA GLU A 144 23.44 15.55 -0.31
C GLU A 144 22.55 15.69 -1.55
N GLU A 145 21.97 14.59 -2.05
CA GLU A 145 21.03 14.61 -3.18
C GLU A 145 19.79 15.45 -2.87
N ALA A 146 19.21 15.30 -1.67
CA ALA A 146 18.08 16.11 -1.22
C ALA A 146 18.44 17.61 -1.21
N THR A 147 19.64 17.95 -0.74
CA THR A 147 20.14 19.33 -0.74
C THR A 147 20.30 19.87 -2.17
N ILE A 148 20.84 19.07 -3.09
CA ILE A 148 20.97 19.44 -4.51
C ILE A 148 19.60 19.69 -5.14
N VAL A 149 18.61 18.84 -4.87
CA VAL A 149 17.23 19.02 -5.36
C VAL A 149 16.63 20.33 -4.84
N VAL A 150 16.76 20.62 -3.54
CA VAL A 150 16.24 21.86 -2.95
C VAL A 150 16.91 23.10 -3.56
N ILE A 151 18.23 23.08 -3.76
CA ILE A 151 18.96 24.18 -4.41
C ILE A 151 18.51 24.33 -5.87
N GLY A 152 18.37 23.22 -6.59
CA GLY A 152 17.91 23.19 -7.98
C GLY A 152 16.51 23.79 -8.15
N LEU A 153 15.57 23.38 -7.30
CA LEU A 153 14.21 23.94 -7.26
C LEU A 153 14.23 25.44 -6.92
N GLY A 154 15.05 25.86 -5.94
CA GLY A 154 15.22 27.27 -5.60
C GLY A 154 15.76 28.12 -6.75
N LEU A 155 16.77 27.63 -7.48
CA LEU A 155 17.33 28.30 -8.66
C LEU A 155 16.32 28.34 -9.82
N PHE A 156 15.57 27.27 -10.04
CA PHE A 156 14.52 27.23 -11.05
C PHE A 156 13.41 28.24 -10.75
N LEU A 157 12.97 28.35 -9.48
CA LEU A 157 12.00 29.35 -9.05
C LEU A 157 12.53 30.76 -9.25
N LEU A 158 13.79 31.04 -8.88
CA LEU A 158 14.43 32.34 -9.10
C LEU A 158 14.51 32.69 -10.59
N PHE A 159 14.86 31.71 -11.44
CA PHE A 159 14.83 31.86 -12.89
C PHE A 159 13.42 32.16 -13.39
N CYS A 160 12.39 31.47 -12.89
CA CYS A 160 11.00 31.72 -13.25
C CYS A 160 10.56 33.14 -12.87
N VAL A 161 10.92 33.64 -11.68
CA VAL A 161 10.64 35.02 -11.26
C VAL A 161 11.34 36.03 -12.17
N ALA A 162 12.62 35.81 -12.47
CA ALA A 162 13.39 36.65 -13.38
C ALA A 162 12.81 36.64 -14.80
N LEU A 163 12.44 35.48 -15.33
CA LEU A 163 11.80 35.30 -16.63
C LEU A 163 10.40 35.91 -16.65
N PHE A 164 9.65 35.84 -15.56
CA PHE A 164 8.39 36.55 -15.45
C PHE A 164 8.63 38.04 -15.60
N ILE A 165 9.54 38.64 -14.81
CA ILE A 165 9.78 40.10 -14.82
C ILE A 165 10.37 40.57 -16.16
N LYS A 166 11.44 39.92 -16.63
CA LYS A 166 12.25 40.34 -17.78
C LYS A 166 11.86 39.72 -19.12
N GLY A 167 11.14 38.60 -19.09
CA GLY A 167 10.86 37.81 -20.27
C GLY A 167 9.99 38.52 -21.32
N PRO A 168 9.99 37.98 -22.54
CA PRO A 168 9.27 38.58 -23.66
C PRO A 168 7.76 38.58 -23.43
N ARG A 169 7.12 39.69 -23.80
CA ARG A 169 5.65 39.83 -23.86
C ARG A 169 5.21 39.81 -25.31
N TYR A 170 4.23 38.98 -25.63
CA TYR A 170 3.59 38.96 -26.94
C TYR A 170 2.85 40.29 -27.18
N GLN A 171 3.20 40.97 -28.28
CA GLN A 171 2.70 42.31 -28.62
C GLN A 171 1.50 42.29 -29.59
N GLY A 172 1.12 41.13 -30.12
CA GLY A 172 -0.03 40.99 -31.01
C GLY A 172 -1.38 40.97 -30.28
N LYS A 173 -2.48 41.01 -31.04
CA LYS A 173 -3.84 40.84 -30.50
C LYS A 173 -4.00 39.41 -29.98
N THR A 174 -4.45 39.27 -28.74
CA THR A 174 -4.79 37.97 -28.14
C THR A 174 -6.27 37.71 -28.41
N HIS A 175 -6.58 36.86 -29.39
CA HIS A 175 -7.95 36.44 -29.73
C HIS A 175 -8.49 35.47 -28.67
N LYS A 176 -8.68 35.95 -27.44
CA LYS A 176 -8.92 35.10 -26.26
C LYS A 176 -10.11 34.15 -26.43
N ILE A 177 -11.22 34.59 -27.03
CA ILE A 177 -12.41 33.75 -27.25
C ILE A 177 -12.07 32.57 -28.18
N VAL A 178 -11.41 32.83 -29.30
CA VAL A 178 -10.99 31.79 -30.26
C VAL A 178 -9.98 30.84 -29.62
N VAL A 179 -9.04 31.38 -28.83
CA VAL A 179 -8.04 30.56 -28.12
C VAL A 179 -8.70 29.67 -27.07
N VAL A 180 -9.63 30.20 -26.27
CA VAL A 180 -10.39 29.42 -25.29
C VAL A 180 -11.21 28.34 -26.00
N GLY A 181 -11.92 28.68 -27.08
CA GLY A 181 -12.66 27.71 -27.89
C GLY A 181 -11.76 26.59 -28.41
N ALA A 182 -10.58 26.92 -28.96
CA ALA A 182 -9.62 25.94 -29.45
C ALA A 182 -9.06 25.04 -28.33
N ILE A 183 -8.75 25.60 -27.15
CA ILE A 183 -8.29 24.82 -25.99
C ILE A 183 -9.40 23.88 -25.53
N VAL A 184 -10.63 24.36 -25.39
CA VAL A 184 -11.79 23.53 -25.01
C VAL A 184 -11.99 22.41 -26.04
N SER A 185 -11.92 22.71 -27.34
CA SER A 185 -12.01 21.69 -28.39
C SER A 185 -10.88 20.66 -28.31
N VAL A 186 -9.64 21.07 -28.05
CA VAL A 186 -8.52 20.12 -27.88
C VAL A 186 -8.70 19.25 -26.64
N LEU A 187 -9.18 19.80 -25.53
CA LEU A 187 -9.31 19.07 -24.26
C LEU A 187 -10.53 18.14 -24.21
N PHE A 188 -11.68 18.59 -24.71
CA PHE A 188 -12.95 17.87 -24.58
C PHE A 188 -13.36 17.09 -25.84
N VAL A 189 -12.71 17.34 -26.97
CA VAL A 189 -12.95 16.59 -28.22
C VAL A 189 -11.66 15.95 -28.71
N GLY A 190 -10.59 16.74 -28.84
CA GLY A 190 -9.30 16.28 -29.35
C GLY A 190 -8.74 15.11 -28.55
N LEU A 191 -8.50 15.30 -27.24
CA LEU A 191 -7.96 14.28 -26.36
C LEU A 191 -8.86 13.03 -26.26
N PRO A 192 -10.17 13.12 -25.96
CA PRO A 192 -11.01 11.92 -25.86
C PRO A 192 -11.08 11.11 -27.16
N VAL A 193 -11.27 11.79 -28.30
CA VAL A 193 -11.36 11.10 -29.60
C VAL A 193 -10.03 10.47 -30.00
N THR A 194 -8.89 11.15 -29.78
CA THR A 194 -7.59 10.56 -30.09
C THR A 194 -7.19 9.46 -29.10
N THR A 195 -7.59 9.57 -27.83
CA THR A 195 -7.40 8.50 -26.83
C THR A 195 -8.13 7.24 -27.29
N SER A 196 -9.43 7.35 -27.57
CA SER A 196 -10.25 6.22 -27.99
C SER A 196 -9.74 5.61 -29.30
N ALA A 197 -9.34 6.44 -30.27
CA ALA A 197 -8.74 5.95 -31.51
C ALA A 197 -7.39 5.24 -31.28
N ALA A 198 -6.54 5.76 -30.39
CA ALA A 198 -5.26 5.16 -30.05
C ALA A 198 -5.44 3.83 -29.30
N GLN A 199 -6.44 3.73 -28.42
CA GLN A 199 -6.80 2.50 -27.72
C GLN A 199 -7.35 1.44 -28.69
N ASN A 200 -8.31 1.80 -29.53
CA ASN A 200 -8.88 0.89 -30.54
C ASN A 200 -7.85 0.39 -31.57
N ALA A 201 -6.80 1.19 -31.82
CA ALA A 201 -5.69 0.83 -32.71
C ALA A 201 -4.53 0.12 -32.00
N ASN A 202 -4.65 -0.20 -30.70
CA ASN A 202 -3.59 -0.78 -29.86
C ASN A 202 -2.28 0.03 -29.84
N VAL A 203 -2.36 1.35 -30.07
CA VAL A 203 -1.22 2.27 -29.93
C VAL A 203 -0.90 2.52 -28.46
N VAL A 204 -1.94 2.56 -27.62
CA VAL A 204 -1.86 2.57 -26.16
C VAL A 204 -2.94 1.65 -25.60
N ALA A 205 -2.75 1.05 -24.43
CA ALA A 205 -3.82 0.26 -23.79
C ALA A 205 -4.70 1.13 -22.88
N SER A 206 -5.97 0.75 -22.72
CA SER A 206 -6.89 1.30 -21.72
C SER A 206 -6.63 0.75 -20.31
N TYR A 207 -6.06 -0.45 -20.22
CA TYR A 207 -5.72 -1.12 -18.97
C TYR A 207 -4.30 -1.68 -19.05
N PHE A 208 -3.54 -1.58 -17.96
CA PHE A 208 -2.20 -2.14 -17.86
C PHE A 208 -2.24 -3.35 -16.92
N SER A 209 -2.27 -4.56 -17.48
CA SER A 209 -2.04 -5.78 -16.70
C SER A 209 -0.68 -5.72 -16.00
N ASN A 210 0.32 -5.20 -16.71
CA ASN A 210 1.61 -4.84 -16.17
C ASN A 210 1.83 -3.33 -16.20
N ILE A 211 1.79 -2.68 -15.04
CA ILE A 211 1.97 -1.23 -14.93
C ILE A 211 3.37 -0.81 -15.41
N ALA A 212 4.41 -1.57 -15.04
CA ALA A 212 5.79 -1.26 -15.43
C ALA A 212 5.97 -1.38 -16.94
N GLN A 213 5.56 -2.51 -17.52
CA GLN A 213 5.59 -2.73 -18.96
C GLN A 213 4.65 -1.77 -19.72
N GLY A 214 3.51 -1.42 -19.13
CA GLY A 214 2.55 -0.47 -19.68
C GLY A 214 3.19 0.91 -19.86
N TYR A 215 3.91 1.42 -18.86
CA TYR A 215 4.67 2.66 -19.00
C TYR A 215 5.86 2.50 -19.95
N GLU A 216 6.51 1.34 -19.97
CA GLU A 216 7.61 1.06 -20.89
C GLU A 216 7.15 1.10 -22.35
N ASN A 217 5.99 0.52 -22.66
CA ASN A 217 5.43 0.42 -24.01
C ASN A 217 4.66 1.68 -24.43
N TYR A 218 3.97 2.34 -23.51
CA TYR A 218 3.05 3.44 -23.81
C TYR A 218 3.56 4.82 -23.40
N GLY A 219 4.69 4.90 -22.71
CA GLY A 219 5.34 6.14 -22.30
C GLY A 219 4.80 6.71 -20.97
N PHE A 220 5.68 7.41 -20.26
CA PHE A 220 5.41 7.90 -18.90
C PHE A 220 4.26 8.91 -18.86
N ILE A 221 4.19 9.84 -19.81
CA ILE A 221 3.19 10.91 -19.79
C ILE A 221 1.78 10.34 -19.95
N TYR A 222 1.60 9.37 -20.84
CA TYR A 222 0.32 8.67 -20.99
C TYR A 222 0.00 7.85 -19.74
N GLY A 223 0.92 7.02 -19.26
CA GLY A 223 0.70 6.21 -18.07
C GLY A 223 0.32 7.05 -16.84
N PHE A 224 1.08 8.11 -16.57
CA PHE A 224 0.78 9.04 -15.49
C PHE A 224 -0.57 9.74 -15.70
N SER A 225 -0.84 10.24 -16.91
CA SER A 225 -2.13 10.90 -17.21
C SER A 225 -3.30 9.94 -17.04
N SER A 226 -3.14 8.67 -17.46
CA SER A 226 -4.14 7.61 -17.27
C SER A 226 -4.43 7.45 -15.79
N SER A 227 -3.42 7.25 -14.94
CA SER A 227 -3.60 7.10 -13.48
C SER A 227 -4.29 8.30 -12.80
N VAL A 228 -4.26 9.49 -13.42
CA VAL A 228 -4.94 10.70 -12.90
C VAL A 228 -6.41 10.74 -13.31
N VAL A 229 -6.74 10.34 -14.54
CA VAL A 229 -8.10 10.47 -15.11
C VAL A 229 -8.93 9.21 -14.91
N ASP A 230 -8.31 8.04 -15.03
CA ASP A 230 -8.89 6.72 -14.89
C ASP A 230 -8.77 6.31 -13.42
N ARG A 231 -9.83 6.58 -12.66
CA ARG A 231 -9.88 6.36 -11.21
C ARG A 231 -11.20 5.75 -10.81
N GLY A 232 -11.13 4.83 -9.87
CA GLY A 232 -12.22 3.99 -9.46
C GLY A 232 -12.65 3.07 -10.59
N MET A 233 -13.91 2.68 -10.55
CA MET A 233 -14.47 1.71 -11.46
C MET A 233 -15.53 2.36 -12.36
N SER A 234 -15.50 2.00 -13.65
CA SER A 234 -16.53 2.45 -14.58
C SER A 234 -17.84 1.72 -14.31
N LYS A 235 -18.96 2.42 -14.51
CA LYS A 235 -20.28 1.79 -14.44
C LYS A 235 -20.45 0.81 -15.61
N PRO A 236 -20.76 -0.48 -15.38
CA PRO A 236 -21.10 -1.41 -16.45
C PRO A 236 -22.33 -0.93 -17.24
N ASP A 237 -22.30 -1.12 -18.57
CA ASP A 237 -23.34 -0.59 -19.47
C ASP A 237 -24.73 -1.19 -19.18
N ASP A 238 -24.78 -2.44 -18.70
CA ASP A 238 -26.00 -3.17 -18.38
C ASP A 238 -26.35 -3.17 -16.88
N TYR A 239 -25.60 -2.43 -16.06
CA TYR A 239 -25.83 -2.33 -14.63
C TYR A 239 -27.23 -1.79 -14.30
N SER A 240 -28.03 -2.65 -13.69
CA SER A 240 -29.42 -2.41 -13.31
C SER A 240 -29.82 -3.35 -12.17
N GLU A 241 -30.87 -2.98 -11.43
CA GLU A 241 -31.44 -3.85 -10.38
C GLU A 241 -31.85 -5.21 -10.95
N GLN A 242 -32.42 -5.25 -12.16
CA GLN A 242 -32.79 -6.49 -12.83
C GLN A 242 -31.58 -7.36 -13.18
N LYS A 243 -30.46 -6.74 -13.59
CA LYS A 243 -29.22 -7.46 -13.88
C LYS A 243 -28.66 -8.09 -12.60
N ILE A 244 -28.56 -7.33 -11.52
CA ILE A 244 -28.08 -7.86 -10.22
C ILE A 244 -28.99 -8.98 -9.72
N ALA A 245 -30.31 -8.79 -9.73
CA ALA A 245 -31.26 -9.83 -9.32
C ALA A 245 -31.15 -11.11 -10.18
N SER A 246 -30.83 -10.98 -11.47
CA SER A 246 -30.61 -12.15 -12.34
C SER A 246 -29.34 -12.92 -11.98
N ILE A 247 -28.27 -12.21 -11.61
CA ILE A 247 -27.01 -12.81 -11.15
C ILE A 247 -27.27 -13.54 -9.83
N GLU A 248 -27.88 -12.88 -8.85
CA GLU A 248 -28.18 -13.47 -7.55
C GLU A 248 -29.10 -14.68 -7.65
N LYS A 249 -30.08 -14.65 -8.56
CA LYS A 249 -30.93 -15.80 -8.82
C LYS A 249 -30.11 -17.00 -9.30
N ASN A 250 -29.22 -16.81 -10.28
CA ASN A 250 -28.39 -17.89 -10.81
C ASN A 250 -27.45 -18.47 -9.72
N VAL A 251 -26.90 -17.62 -8.86
CA VAL A 251 -26.10 -18.05 -7.70
C VAL A 251 -26.97 -18.83 -6.73
N ASN A 252 -28.13 -18.31 -6.32
CA ASN A 252 -29.03 -18.97 -5.36
C ASN A 252 -29.60 -20.30 -5.88
N ASP A 253 -29.77 -20.47 -7.19
CA ASP A 253 -30.24 -21.71 -7.80
C ASP A 253 -29.17 -22.84 -7.75
N THR A 254 -27.89 -22.50 -7.53
CA THR A 254 -26.75 -23.44 -7.64
C THR A 254 -25.84 -23.50 -6.42
N LYS A 255 -25.87 -22.49 -5.54
CA LYS A 255 -25.05 -22.45 -4.33
C LYS A 255 -25.40 -23.62 -3.41
N LYS A 256 -24.39 -24.10 -2.70
CA LYS A 256 -24.59 -25.05 -1.59
C LYS A 256 -24.92 -24.26 -0.33
N GLU A 257 -25.44 -24.95 0.67
CA GLU A 257 -25.64 -24.38 2.01
C GLU A 257 -24.41 -24.59 2.87
N THR A 258 -24.09 -23.63 3.73
CA THR A 258 -23.04 -23.79 4.75
C THR A 258 -23.35 -24.99 5.64
N THR A 259 -22.40 -25.92 5.71
CA THR A 259 -22.55 -27.21 6.40
C THR A 259 -21.93 -27.23 7.80
N VAL A 260 -21.13 -26.22 8.12
CA VAL A 260 -20.49 -26.04 9.42
C VAL A 260 -21.28 -25.09 10.31
N THR A 261 -21.07 -25.23 11.62
CA THR A 261 -21.61 -24.36 12.65
C THR A 261 -20.46 -23.82 13.48
N LYS A 262 -20.68 -22.78 14.29
CA LYS A 262 -19.68 -22.25 15.22
C LYS A 262 -18.94 -23.31 16.04
N LYS A 263 -19.55 -24.46 16.33
CA LYS A 263 -18.95 -25.52 17.13
C LYS A 263 -17.98 -26.44 16.36
N ASN A 264 -18.16 -26.59 15.05
CA ASN A 264 -17.44 -27.57 14.23
C ASN A 264 -16.86 -26.96 12.95
N ALA A 265 -16.87 -25.64 12.83
CA ALA A 265 -16.21 -24.95 11.74
C ALA A 265 -14.69 -24.88 12.04
N PRO A 266 -13.83 -25.06 11.02
CA PRO A 266 -12.40 -25.01 11.23
C PRO A 266 -11.90 -23.57 11.38
N ASN A 267 -10.79 -23.39 12.08
CA ASN A 267 -9.98 -22.19 11.95
C ASN A 267 -9.46 -22.07 10.52
N ILE A 268 -9.47 -20.85 9.98
CA ILE A 268 -8.96 -20.53 8.65
C ILE A 268 -7.82 -19.53 8.80
N ILE A 269 -6.61 -19.96 8.47
CA ILE A 269 -5.44 -19.11 8.52
C ILE A 269 -4.98 -18.85 7.09
N CYS A 270 -5.05 -17.59 6.68
CA CYS A 270 -4.64 -17.14 5.34
C CYS A 270 -3.33 -16.35 5.47
N ILE A 271 -2.29 -16.80 4.78
CA ILE A 271 -0.94 -16.28 4.92
C ILE A 271 -0.49 -15.69 3.59
N LEU A 272 -0.21 -14.39 3.60
CA LEU A 272 0.50 -13.73 2.52
C LEU A 272 2.01 -13.87 2.74
N LEU A 273 2.68 -14.51 1.78
CA LEU A 273 4.12 -14.65 1.72
C LEU A 273 4.70 -13.53 0.84
N GLU A 274 5.23 -12.49 1.47
CA GLU A 274 5.72 -11.27 0.82
C GLU A 274 6.80 -11.57 -0.22
N SER A 275 6.66 -11.06 -1.43
CA SER A 275 7.62 -11.24 -2.54
C SER A 275 8.04 -12.70 -2.76
N PHE A 276 7.21 -13.68 -2.36
CA PHE A 276 7.58 -15.10 -2.39
C PHE A 276 7.51 -15.66 -3.81
N CYS A 277 8.65 -16.15 -4.27
CA CYS A 277 8.81 -16.91 -5.50
C CYS A 277 9.51 -18.21 -5.17
N ASP A 278 8.88 -19.33 -5.51
CA ASP A 278 9.52 -20.64 -5.54
C ASP A 278 10.76 -20.54 -6.47
N PRO A 279 11.98 -20.80 -5.95
CA PRO A 279 13.19 -20.65 -6.73
C PRO A 279 13.28 -21.68 -7.86
N ASP A 280 12.57 -22.81 -7.78
CA ASP A 280 12.45 -23.75 -8.89
C ASP A 280 11.73 -23.11 -10.09
N GLU A 281 10.90 -22.08 -9.92
CA GLU A 281 10.23 -21.43 -11.06
C GLU A 281 11.19 -20.59 -11.94
N ILE A 282 12.40 -20.29 -11.47
CA ILE A 282 13.35 -19.41 -12.17
C ILE A 282 14.37 -20.26 -12.96
N LYS A 283 14.27 -20.25 -14.29
CA LYS A 283 15.02 -21.15 -15.19
C LYS A 283 16.55 -21.05 -15.08
N PHE A 284 17.08 -19.86 -14.84
CA PHE A 284 18.54 -19.64 -14.80
C PHE A 284 19.13 -19.87 -13.41
N LEU A 285 18.32 -19.86 -12.35
CA LEU A 285 18.79 -19.85 -10.98
C LEU A 285 19.07 -21.29 -10.52
N ASN A 286 20.27 -21.49 -9.97
CA ASN A 286 20.68 -22.77 -9.39
C ASN A 286 21.13 -22.55 -7.94
N TYR A 287 20.89 -23.51 -7.06
CA TYR A 287 21.25 -23.43 -5.65
C TYR A 287 21.82 -24.75 -5.12
N ASN A 288 22.58 -24.71 -4.04
CA ASN A 288 23.30 -25.87 -3.48
C ASN A 288 22.39 -26.91 -2.80
N GLN A 289 21.24 -26.50 -2.27
CA GLN A 289 20.24 -27.35 -1.62
C GLN A 289 18.89 -26.61 -1.54
N ASP A 290 17.79 -27.36 -1.42
CA ASP A 290 16.44 -26.81 -1.37
C ASP A 290 16.25 -25.80 -0.21
N PRO A 291 15.99 -24.52 -0.51
CA PRO A 291 15.80 -23.48 0.50
C PRO A 291 14.38 -23.44 1.08
N ILE A 292 13.39 -24.06 0.44
CA ILE A 292 11.98 -24.05 0.86
C ILE A 292 11.38 -25.47 0.99
N PRO A 293 12.04 -26.38 1.74
CA PRO A 293 11.65 -27.78 1.81
C PRO A 293 10.25 -27.99 2.40
N THR A 294 9.78 -27.10 3.29
CA THR A 294 8.44 -27.19 3.87
C THR A 294 7.39 -26.88 2.81
N PHE A 295 7.57 -25.79 2.06
CA PHE A 295 6.69 -25.41 0.96
C PHE A 295 6.56 -26.52 -0.09
N HIS A 296 7.68 -27.10 -0.54
CA HIS A 296 7.68 -28.23 -1.49
C HIS A 296 7.01 -29.49 -0.90
N ASN A 297 7.18 -29.74 0.40
CA ASN A 297 6.46 -30.82 1.07
C ASN A 297 4.94 -30.58 1.10
N LEU A 298 4.49 -29.34 1.30
CA LEU A 298 3.08 -28.98 1.25
C LEU A 298 2.51 -29.15 -0.15
N GLU A 299 3.20 -28.65 -1.18
CA GLU A 299 2.81 -28.79 -2.59
C GLU A 299 2.63 -30.28 -3.00
N LYS A 300 3.47 -31.16 -2.44
CA LYS A 300 3.40 -32.60 -2.71
C LYS A 300 2.21 -33.29 -2.01
N ASN A 301 1.81 -32.85 -0.82
CA ASN A 301 0.89 -33.59 0.04
C ASN A 301 -0.51 -32.94 0.18
N TYR A 302 -0.64 -31.65 -0.08
CA TYR A 302 -1.85 -30.85 0.11
C TYR A 302 -2.17 -30.02 -1.14
N THR A 303 -3.40 -29.53 -1.26
CA THR A 303 -3.83 -28.73 -2.41
C THR A 303 -2.90 -27.55 -2.65
N SER A 304 -2.46 -27.38 -3.89
CA SER A 304 -1.58 -26.31 -4.34
C SER A 304 -1.82 -25.95 -5.80
N GLY A 305 -1.20 -24.89 -6.28
CA GLY A 305 -1.23 -24.52 -7.70
C GLY A 305 -0.58 -23.16 -7.96
N TYR A 306 -0.66 -22.71 -9.22
CA TYR A 306 -0.31 -21.33 -9.53
C TYR A 306 -1.40 -20.37 -9.05
N LEU A 307 -0.99 -19.20 -8.57
CA LEU A 307 -1.86 -18.08 -8.28
C LEU A 307 -1.53 -16.93 -9.24
N THR A 308 -2.49 -16.55 -10.08
CA THR A 308 -2.36 -15.35 -10.92
C THR A 308 -2.72 -14.12 -10.08
N VAL A 309 -1.72 -13.29 -9.82
CA VAL A 309 -1.83 -12.07 -9.01
C VAL A 309 -1.95 -10.82 -9.89
N PRO A 310 -2.45 -9.66 -9.39
CA PRO A 310 -2.66 -8.47 -10.21
C PRO A 310 -1.42 -7.58 -10.37
N VAL A 311 -0.30 -7.90 -9.71
CA VAL A 311 0.87 -7.02 -9.61
C VAL A 311 2.20 -7.79 -9.63
N VAL A 312 3.30 -7.08 -9.95
CA VAL A 312 4.67 -7.61 -9.94
C VAL A 312 5.60 -6.64 -9.24
N GLY A 313 6.41 -7.12 -8.29
CA GLY A 313 7.47 -6.38 -7.61
C GLY A 313 7.00 -5.27 -6.65
N ALA A 314 5.75 -4.84 -6.68
CA ALA A 314 5.15 -3.96 -5.69
C ALA A 314 3.64 -4.01 -5.78
N GLY A 315 2.97 -3.70 -4.68
CA GLY A 315 1.52 -3.56 -4.64
C GLY A 315 0.83 -4.72 -3.92
N THR A 316 1.47 -5.33 -2.93
CA THR A 316 0.91 -6.29 -1.97
C THR A 316 -0.56 -6.03 -1.63
N ALA A 317 -0.92 -4.76 -1.35
CA ALA A 317 -2.30 -4.36 -1.02
C ALA A 317 -3.35 -4.69 -2.12
N ASN A 318 -2.93 -4.81 -3.38
CA ASN A 318 -3.81 -5.19 -4.49
C ASN A 318 -4.07 -6.69 -4.50
N THR A 319 -3.04 -7.53 -4.33
CA THR A 319 -3.23 -8.98 -4.17
C THR A 319 -4.00 -9.29 -2.89
N GLU A 320 -3.67 -8.60 -1.79
CA GLU A 320 -4.40 -8.65 -0.52
C GLU A 320 -5.89 -8.28 -0.69
N PHE A 321 -6.19 -7.21 -1.44
CA PHE A 321 -7.56 -6.84 -1.78
C PHE A 321 -8.27 -7.95 -2.56
N GLU A 322 -7.66 -8.49 -3.61
CA GLU A 322 -8.26 -9.58 -4.40
C GLU A 322 -8.54 -10.82 -3.56
N VAL A 323 -7.56 -11.28 -2.79
CA VAL A 323 -7.70 -12.49 -1.96
C VAL A 323 -8.78 -12.31 -0.89
N LEU A 324 -8.80 -11.18 -0.18
CA LEU A 324 -9.73 -10.98 0.93
C LEU A 324 -11.16 -10.70 0.48
N SER A 325 -11.36 -9.92 -0.59
CA SER A 325 -12.70 -9.52 -1.05
C SER A 325 -13.28 -10.43 -2.12
N GLY A 326 -12.44 -11.18 -2.84
CA GLY A 326 -12.80 -11.86 -4.07
C GLY A 326 -13.12 -10.91 -5.25
N MET A 327 -12.91 -9.61 -5.10
CA MET A 327 -13.10 -8.62 -6.15
C MET A 327 -11.83 -8.47 -6.98
N SER A 328 -11.94 -8.13 -8.27
CA SER A 328 -10.79 -8.03 -9.17
C SER A 328 -10.29 -6.60 -9.33
N MET A 329 -8.97 -6.45 -9.33
CA MET A 329 -8.25 -5.22 -9.64
C MET A 329 -8.40 -4.79 -11.11
N GLN A 330 -8.81 -5.69 -12.00
CA GLN A 330 -8.92 -5.39 -13.43
C GLN A 330 -9.97 -4.32 -13.77
N TYR A 331 -10.94 -4.10 -12.86
CA TYR A 331 -12.00 -3.11 -13.04
C TYR A 331 -11.66 -1.74 -12.46
N PHE A 332 -10.55 -1.62 -11.73
CA PHE A 332 -10.10 -0.35 -11.19
C PHE A 332 -9.20 0.41 -12.15
N GLY A 333 -9.12 1.71 -11.93
CA GLY A 333 -8.19 2.58 -12.64
C GLY A 333 -6.74 2.13 -12.54
N THR A 334 -5.96 2.47 -13.57
CA THR A 334 -4.55 2.07 -13.70
C THR A 334 -3.71 2.43 -12.46
N GLY A 335 -3.14 1.41 -11.80
CA GLY A 335 -2.26 1.59 -10.63
C GLY A 335 -2.98 2.04 -9.37
N GLU A 336 -4.29 1.79 -9.29
CA GLU A 336 -5.08 2.08 -8.11
C GLU A 336 -4.77 1.13 -6.95
N TYR A 337 -4.80 1.68 -5.72
CA TYR A 337 -4.81 0.92 -4.47
C TYR A 337 -6.17 1.16 -3.79
N PRO A 338 -7.13 0.21 -3.81
CA PRO A 338 -8.46 0.39 -3.24
C PRO A 338 -8.45 0.90 -1.79
N TYR A 339 -7.44 0.47 -1.02
CA TYR A 339 -7.17 0.86 0.37
C TYR A 339 -6.95 2.37 0.56
N LYS A 340 -6.48 3.06 -0.48
CA LYS A 340 -6.19 4.50 -0.51
C LYS A 340 -7.23 5.30 -1.32
N THR A 341 -8.22 4.63 -1.89
CA THR A 341 -9.26 5.23 -2.73
C THR A 341 -10.65 4.93 -2.19
N ILE A 342 -11.29 3.87 -2.67
CA ILE A 342 -12.71 3.58 -2.38
C ILE A 342 -12.91 3.16 -0.93
N LEU A 343 -12.01 2.36 -0.37
CA LEU A 343 -12.09 1.90 1.02
C LEU A 343 -11.79 3.00 2.04
N LYS A 344 -11.50 4.24 1.61
CA LYS A 344 -11.51 5.40 2.52
C LYS A 344 -12.91 5.91 2.83
N LYS A 345 -13.92 5.41 2.13
CA LYS A 345 -15.27 5.98 2.14
C LYS A 345 -16.37 4.93 2.10
N THR A 346 -16.07 3.74 1.61
CA THR A 346 -17.04 2.68 1.38
C THR A 346 -16.54 1.42 2.09
N ASP A 347 -17.36 0.87 2.96
CA ASP A 347 -17.27 -0.47 3.52
C ASP A 347 -17.36 -1.53 2.41
N CYS A 348 -16.73 -2.68 2.64
CA CYS A 348 -16.52 -3.70 1.63
C CYS A 348 -16.81 -5.09 2.21
N GLU A 349 -17.68 -5.82 1.53
CA GLU A 349 -17.80 -7.26 1.75
C GLU A 349 -16.42 -7.91 1.57
N SER A 350 -16.05 -8.77 2.52
CA SER A 350 -14.81 -9.53 2.48
C SER A 350 -15.00 -10.87 3.17
N THR A 351 -14.04 -11.76 2.99
CA THR A 351 -13.99 -13.05 3.68
C THR A 351 -14.07 -12.90 5.20
N ALA A 352 -13.50 -11.83 5.77
CA ALA A 352 -13.65 -11.56 7.20
C ALA A 352 -15.12 -11.26 7.55
N ALA A 353 -15.76 -10.35 6.83
CA ALA A 353 -17.16 -9.98 7.06
C ALA A 353 -18.13 -11.17 6.85
N ASP A 354 -17.88 -12.00 5.85
CA ASP A 354 -18.67 -13.20 5.55
C ASP A 354 -18.52 -14.25 6.66
N LEU A 355 -17.30 -14.53 7.12
CA LEU A 355 -17.06 -15.49 8.20
C LEU A 355 -17.56 -14.97 9.56
N ALA A 356 -17.43 -13.67 9.84
CA ALA A 356 -17.98 -13.04 11.03
C ALA A 356 -19.50 -13.25 11.13
N SER A 357 -20.20 -13.24 9.99
CA SER A 357 -21.67 -13.44 9.94
C SER A 357 -22.12 -14.82 10.43
N ILE A 358 -21.24 -15.83 10.39
CA ILE A 358 -21.47 -17.18 10.93
C ILE A 358 -20.74 -17.45 12.24
N GLY A 359 -20.20 -16.40 12.86
CA GLY A 359 -19.71 -16.40 14.24
C GLY A 359 -18.21 -16.66 14.41
N TYR A 360 -17.41 -16.40 13.37
CA TYR A 360 -15.94 -16.40 13.46
C TYR A 360 -15.40 -15.16 14.19
N GLY A 361 -14.25 -15.30 14.83
CA GLY A 361 -13.39 -14.16 15.19
C GLY A 361 -12.52 -13.80 13.98
N THR A 362 -12.30 -12.51 13.73
CA THR A 362 -11.57 -12.07 12.54
C THR A 362 -10.37 -11.20 12.90
N HIS A 363 -9.19 -11.67 12.51
CA HIS A 363 -7.93 -11.11 12.96
C HIS A 363 -7.00 -10.86 11.77
N ALA A 364 -6.33 -9.71 11.78
CA ALA A 364 -5.19 -9.44 10.91
C ALA A 364 -3.90 -9.36 11.75
N VAL A 365 -2.81 -9.92 11.23
CA VAL A 365 -1.50 -9.94 11.90
C VAL A 365 -0.41 -9.56 10.90
N HIS A 366 0.41 -8.56 11.23
CA HIS A 366 1.51 -8.12 10.36
C HIS A 366 2.69 -7.59 11.16
N ASN A 367 3.89 -8.10 10.88
CA ASN A 367 5.13 -7.65 11.50
C ASN A 367 5.70 -6.37 10.86
N ASN A 368 4.87 -5.60 10.14
CA ASN A 368 5.16 -4.23 9.71
C ASN A 368 4.15 -3.21 10.26
N GLY A 369 4.35 -1.92 9.93
CA GLY A 369 3.61 -0.81 10.52
C GLY A 369 2.14 -0.77 10.15
N GLY A 370 1.27 -0.61 11.15
CA GLY A 370 -0.19 -0.68 10.97
C GLY A 370 -0.76 0.41 10.04
N ASN A 371 -0.16 1.60 10.01
CA ASN A 371 -0.60 2.68 9.12
C ASN A 371 -0.24 2.45 7.64
N PHE A 372 0.69 1.53 7.34
CA PHE A 372 1.16 1.29 5.97
C PHE A 372 0.01 0.81 5.08
N TYR A 373 -0.07 1.32 3.85
CA TYR A 373 -1.21 1.17 2.95
C TYR A 373 -2.58 1.64 3.49
N SER A 374 -2.64 2.25 4.68
CA SER A 374 -3.89 2.48 5.43
C SER A 374 -4.58 1.22 5.92
N ARG A 375 -3.84 0.15 6.22
CA ARG A 375 -4.41 -1.13 6.66
C ARG A 375 -5.39 -1.02 7.82
N VAL A 376 -5.10 -0.22 8.85
CA VAL A 376 -6.07 0.02 9.96
C VAL A 376 -7.47 0.37 9.43
N ASN A 377 -7.54 1.33 8.50
CA ASN A 377 -8.82 1.74 7.92
C ASN A 377 -9.37 0.67 6.96
N ALA A 378 -8.54 0.07 6.12
CA ALA A 378 -9.02 -0.90 5.13
C ALA A 378 -9.55 -2.19 5.78
N PHE A 379 -8.85 -2.71 6.80
CA PHE A 379 -9.29 -3.88 7.56
C PHE A 379 -10.56 -3.60 8.37
N SER A 380 -10.71 -2.38 8.92
CA SER A 380 -11.99 -1.94 9.51
C SER A 380 -13.12 -1.98 8.47
N MET A 381 -12.88 -1.43 7.28
CA MET A 381 -13.87 -1.41 6.19
C MET A 381 -14.16 -2.80 5.61
N MET A 382 -13.25 -3.75 5.78
CA MET A 382 -13.42 -5.16 5.40
C MET A 382 -14.06 -6.02 6.49
N GLY A 383 -14.31 -5.46 7.67
CA GLY A 383 -15.00 -6.16 8.75
C GLY A 383 -14.10 -7.00 9.67
N PHE A 384 -12.81 -6.70 9.77
CA PHE A 384 -11.94 -7.36 10.76
C PHE A 384 -12.20 -6.84 12.18
N ASP A 385 -12.23 -7.73 13.16
CA ASP A 385 -12.40 -7.38 14.57
C ASP A 385 -11.11 -6.78 15.16
N THR A 386 -9.96 -7.37 14.80
CA THR A 386 -8.67 -6.94 15.35
C THR A 386 -7.56 -6.83 14.31
N PHE A 387 -6.59 -5.96 14.56
CA PHE A 387 -5.35 -5.89 13.79
C PHE A 387 -4.12 -5.74 14.70
N THR A 388 -3.28 -6.76 14.74
CA THR A 388 -1.98 -6.75 15.43
C THR A 388 -0.89 -6.37 14.44
N SER A 389 -0.44 -5.12 14.48
CA SER A 389 0.71 -4.63 13.70
C SER A 389 2.01 -4.64 14.52
N LYS A 390 3.16 -4.37 13.88
CA LYS A 390 4.48 -4.38 14.56
C LYS A 390 4.52 -3.56 15.84
N GLU A 391 3.78 -2.45 15.89
CA GLU A 391 3.73 -1.55 17.04
C GLU A 391 3.29 -2.26 18.32
N LEU A 392 2.58 -3.38 18.17
CA LEU A 392 1.98 -4.17 19.24
C LEU A 392 2.72 -5.49 19.48
N MET A 393 3.84 -5.70 18.81
CA MET A 393 4.67 -6.90 18.90
C MET A 393 5.99 -6.61 19.61
N ASN A 394 6.49 -7.59 20.36
CA ASN A 394 7.80 -7.51 21.01
C ASN A 394 8.93 -7.99 20.09
N ILE A 395 9.14 -7.30 18.97
CA ILE A 395 10.12 -7.69 17.93
C ILE A 395 11.57 -7.65 18.48
N GLN A 396 12.23 -8.81 18.48
CA GLN A 396 13.62 -8.98 18.93
C GLN A 396 14.65 -9.01 17.80
N SER A 397 14.22 -9.45 16.61
CA SER A 397 15.11 -9.79 15.51
C SER A 397 14.74 -9.04 14.24
N TYR A 398 15.76 -8.75 13.44
CA TYR A 398 15.64 -8.10 12.14
C TYR A 398 16.45 -8.88 11.11
N THR A 399 16.08 -8.74 9.85
CA THR A 399 16.79 -9.31 8.70
C THR A 399 18.27 -8.91 8.73
N PRO A 400 19.19 -9.65 8.06
CA PRO A 400 20.62 -9.37 8.14
C PRO A 400 21.04 -7.96 7.70
N ASN A 401 20.25 -7.31 6.84
CA ASN A 401 20.44 -5.91 6.44
C ASN A 401 19.82 -4.89 7.44
N GLY A 402 19.25 -5.35 8.55
CA GLY A 402 18.60 -4.56 9.60
C GLY A 402 17.28 -3.91 9.20
N SER A 403 16.71 -4.26 8.04
CA SER A 403 15.64 -3.47 7.43
C SER A 403 14.24 -3.86 7.88
N TRP A 404 14.00 -5.15 8.09
CA TRP A 404 12.68 -5.72 8.33
C TRP A 404 12.68 -6.60 9.58
N ALA A 405 11.55 -6.67 10.29
CA ALA A 405 11.38 -7.66 11.34
C ALA A 405 11.39 -9.06 10.72
N THR A 406 12.00 -10.03 11.39
CA THR A 406 11.94 -11.43 10.95
C THR A 406 10.53 -12.00 11.15
N ASP A 407 10.17 -13.03 10.38
CA ASP A 407 8.82 -13.58 10.36
C ASP A 407 8.54 -14.55 11.53
N ASP A 408 9.55 -14.94 12.30
CA ASP A 408 9.41 -15.80 13.49
C ASP A 408 8.43 -15.22 14.53
N ILE A 409 8.38 -13.89 14.68
CA ILE A 409 7.43 -13.23 15.57
C ILE A 409 5.96 -13.46 15.18
N LEU A 410 5.68 -13.77 13.91
CA LEU A 410 4.32 -14.00 13.44
C LEU A 410 3.75 -15.33 13.92
N VAL A 411 4.60 -16.32 14.28
CA VAL A 411 4.13 -17.60 14.81
C VAL A 411 3.34 -17.38 16.12
N PRO A 412 3.94 -16.86 17.21
CA PRO A 412 3.19 -16.65 18.45
C PRO A 412 2.06 -15.65 18.29
N GLU A 413 2.21 -14.60 17.47
CA GLU A 413 1.14 -13.60 17.27
C GLU A 413 -0.06 -14.17 16.50
N THR A 414 0.17 -15.10 15.57
CA THR A 414 -0.93 -15.85 14.91
C THR A 414 -1.60 -16.79 15.91
N ILE A 415 -0.84 -17.52 16.73
CA ILE A 415 -1.42 -18.42 17.74
C ILE A 415 -2.27 -17.67 18.77
N LYS A 416 -1.85 -16.47 19.19
CA LYS A 416 -2.63 -15.61 20.11
C LYS A 416 -4.03 -15.26 19.56
N THR A 417 -4.20 -15.18 18.24
CA THR A 417 -5.53 -14.93 17.65
C THR A 417 -6.51 -16.02 18.05
N LEU A 418 -6.10 -17.29 17.89
CA LEU A 418 -6.88 -18.47 18.24
C LEU A 418 -7.14 -18.57 19.75
N ASP A 419 -6.16 -18.16 20.56
CA ASP A 419 -6.29 -18.19 22.02
C ASP A 419 -7.19 -17.06 22.56
N SER A 420 -7.45 -16.02 21.76
CA SER A 420 -8.24 -14.84 22.18
C SER A 420 -9.76 -15.09 22.17
N THR A 421 -10.20 -16.14 21.49
CA THR A 421 -11.60 -16.44 21.14
C THR A 421 -11.93 -17.90 21.50
N PRO A 422 -11.83 -18.30 22.78
CA PRO A 422 -12.03 -19.69 23.16
C PRO A 422 -13.44 -20.20 22.82
N ASN A 423 -13.51 -21.39 22.20
CA ASN A 423 -14.75 -22.03 21.71
C ASN A 423 -15.42 -21.30 20.53
N GLN A 424 -14.64 -20.59 19.74
CA GLN A 424 -15.05 -19.91 18.52
C GLN A 424 -14.00 -20.19 17.45
N PRO A 425 -14.39 -20.39 16.18
CA PRO A 425 -13.44 -20.51 15.09
C PRO A 425 -12.92 -19.13 14.69
N ASP A 426 -11.70 -19.07 14.19
CA ASP A 426 -11.08 -17.81 13.77
C ASP A 426 -10.68 -17.80 12.31
N PHE A 427 -10.82 -16.62 11.71
CA PHE A 427 -10.20 -16.26 10.46
C PHE A 427 -9.03 -15.33 10.76
N THR A 428 -7.82 -15.83 10.53
CA THR A 428 -6.60 -15.06 10.78
C THR A 428 -5.86 -14.83 9.48
N TYR A 429 -5.72 -13.55 9.10
CA TYR A 429 -4.94 -13.11 7.97
C TYR A 429 -3.54 -12.65 8.43
N THR A 430 -2.51 -13.44 8.13
CA THR A 430 -1.13 -13.18 8.54
C THR A 430 -0.29 -12.75 7.35
N ILE A 431 0.48 -11.67 7.51
CA ILE A 431 1.24 -11.03 6.43
C ILE A 431 2.72 -11.02 6.81
N THR A 432 3.55 -11.74 6.06
CA THR A 432 5.01 -11.75 6.24
C THR A 432 5.66 -10.50 5.65
N VAL A 433 6.93 -10.26 5.98
CA VAL A 433 7.70 -9.15 5.38
C VAL A 433 9.20 -9.47 5.21
N GLY A 434 9.69 -10.60 5.73
CA GLY A 434 11.14 -10.89 5.80
C GLY A 434 11.87 -10.92 4.46
N THR A 435 11.15 -11.22 3.37
CA THR A 435 11.64 -11.31 1.99
C THR A 435 11.49 -10.01 1.18
N HIS A 436 10.93 -8.95 1.76
CA HIS A 436 10.74 -7.66 1.12
C HIS A 436 12.08 -7.01 0.72
N GLY A 437 12.14 -6.39 -0.47
CA GLY A 437 13.32 -5.63 -0.95
C GLY A 437 13.62 -4.36 -0.14
N ASP A 438 14.75 -3.66 -0.31
CA ASP A 438 15.83 -3.78 -1.30
C ASP A 438 16.83 -4.90 -1.00
N TYR A 439 17.24 -5.63 -2.05
CA TYR A 439 18.23 -6.69 -1.95
C TYR A 439 19.66 -6.14 -2.03
N PRO A 440 20.57 -6.53 -1.12
CA PRO A 440 21.90 -5.96 -1.02
C PRO A 440 22.80 -6.39 -2.18
N LYS A 441 23.46 -5.42 -2.80
CA LYS A 441 24.44 -5.63 -3.90
C LYS A 441 25.79 -6.16 -3.42
N THR A 442 26.04 -6.05 -2.12
CA THR A 442 27.25 -6.55 -1.45
C THR A 442 26.87 -7.61 -0.43
N PRO A 443 27.76 -8.57 -0.09
CA PRO A 443 27.47 -9.57 0.92
C PRO A 443 27.16 -8.93 2.28
N VAL A 444 26.00 -9.26 2.84
CA VAL A 444 25.62 -8.89 4.23
C VAL A 444 25.52 -10.10 5.15
N ILE A 445 25.44 -11.31 4.58
CA ILE A 445 25.45 -12.57 5.32
C ILE A 445 26.89 -13.09 5.31
N ALA A 446 27.51 -13.19 6.48
CA ALA A 446 28.92 -13.56 6.60
C ALA A 446 29.21 -15.00 6.14
N SER A 447 28.24 -15.92 6.29
CA SER A 447 28.35 -17.32 5.88
C SER A 447 26.98 -17.84 5.46
N PRO A 448 26.52 -17.56 4.22
CA PRO A 448 25.21 -17.99 3.76
C PRO A 448 25.14 -19.52 3.68
N VAL A 449 24.06 -20.09 4.21
CA VAL A 449 23.79 -21.53 4.18
C VAL A 449 23.42 -21.96 2.77
N TYR A 450 22.57 -21.15 2.13
CA TYR A 450 22.14 -21.33 0.76
C TYR A 450 22.95 -20.44 -0.17
N THR A 451 23.54 -21.02 -1.21
CA THR A 451 24.39 -20.33 -2.18
C THR A 451 23.84 -20.52 -3.59
N VAL A 452 24.05 -19.53 -4.45
CA VAL A 452 23.46 -19.50 -5.80
C VAL A 452 24.52 -19.52 -6.90
N SER A 453 24.12 -20.06 -8.06
CA SER A 453 24.87 -20.02 -9.33
C SER A 453 23.91 -19.85 -10.51
N GLY A 454 24.45 -19.65 -11.73
CA GLY A 454 23.66 -19.32 -12.93
C GLY A 454 23.37 -17.83 -13.11
N VAL A 455 24.02 -16.98 -12.29
CA VAL A 455 23.98 -15.51 -12.38
C VAL A 455 25.42 -15.00 -12.48
N ASP A 456 25.77 -14.40 -13.62
CA ASP A 456 27.15 -13.97 -13.91
C ASP A 456 27.55 -12.65 -13.24
N ASP A 457 26.58 -11.79 -12.94
CA ASP A 457 26.82 -10.50 -12.30
C ASP A 457 26.94 -10.65 -10.78
N GLU A 458 28.05 -10.18 -10.19
CA GLU A 458 28.34 -10.31 -8.75
C GLU A 458 27.33 -9.54 -7.88
N GLU A 459 26.85 -8.36 -8.30
CA GLU A 459 25.83 -7.64 -7.53
C GLU A 459 24.54 -8.46 -7.48
N LYS A 460 24.06 -8.95 -8.63
CA LYS A 460 22.87 -9.81 -8.71
C LYS A 460 23.07 -11.12 -7.95
N LYS A 461 24.25 -11.72 -8.00
CA LYS A 461 24.55 -12.94 -7.25
C LYS A 461 24.44 -12.72 -5.74
N ASN A 462 24.90 -11.58 -5.23
CA ASN A 462 24.73 -11.20 -3.82
C ASN A 462 23.25 -11.02 -3.47
N GLN A 463 22.48 -10.37 -4.34
CA GLN A 463 21.04 -10.18 -4.17
C GLN A 463 20.29 -11.52 -4.11
N TRP A 464 20.55 -12.42 -5.05
CA TRP A 464 19.94 -13.76 -5.07
C TRP A 464 20.38 -14.63 -3.89
N THR A 465 21.65 -14.56 -3.50
CA THR A 465 22.15 -15.27 -2.30
C THR A 465 21.41 -14.80 -1.07
N TYR A 466 21.27 -13.48 -0.88
CA TYR A 466 20.50 -12.92 0.22
C TYR A 466 19.03 -13.39 0.16
N TYR A 467 18.38 -13.22 -0.98
CA TYR A 467 16.96 -13.55 -1.17
C TYR A 467 16.66 -15.03 -0.88
N ILE A 468 17.47 -15.97 -1.38
CA ILE A 468 17.25 -17.40 -1.09
C ILE A 468 17.39 -17.71 0.41
N ASN A 469 18.32 -17.08 1.13
CA ASN A 469 18.41 -17.28 2.58
C ASN A 469 17.19 -16.66 3.29
N GLN A 470 16.63 -15.54 2.81
CA GLN A 470 15.38 -15.00 3.37
C GLN A 470 14.15 -15.87 3.03
N LEU A 471 14.10 -16.50 1.85
CA LEU A 471 13.07 -17.49 1.53
C LEU A 471 13.08 -18.65 2.53
N ASN A 472 14.26 -19.08 2.98
CA ASN A 472 14.37 -20.13 4.00
C ASN A 472 13.84 -19.70 5.38
N GLU A 473 14.01 -18.42 5.76
CA GLU A 473 13.40 -17.88 6.99
C GLU A 473 11.86 -17.92 6.90
N VAL A 474 11.29 -17.61 5.73
CA VAL A 474 9.85 -17.72 5.47
C VAL A 474 9.38 -19.18 5.52
N ASP A 475 10.13 -20.11 4.94
CA ASP A 475 9.84 -21.54 5.00
C ASP A 475 9.88 -22.08 6.44
N THR A 476 10.84 -21.60 7.24
CA THR A 476 10.97 -21.93 8.66
C THR A 476 9.77 -21.40 9.46
N PHE A 477 9.36 -20.14 9.23
CA PHE A 477 8.13 -19.59 9.80
C PHE A 477 6.90 -20.48 9.48
N LEU A 478 6.76 -20.89 8.22
CA LEU A 478 5.64 -21.75 7.79
C LEU A 478 5.67 -23.11 8.49
N ASN A 479 6.84 -23.73 8.61
CA ASN A 479 7.03 -24.98 9.34
C ASN A 479 6.66 -24.85 10.82
N ASP A 480 7.15 -23.80 11.48
CA ASP A 480 6.96 -23.60 12.91
C ASP A 480 5.49 -23.31 13.23
N LEU A 481 4.83 -22.50 12.42
CA LEU A 481 3.39 -22.25 12.56
C LEU A 481 2.57 -23.54 12.38
N ILE A 482 2.80 -24.30 11.30
CA ILE A 482 2.11 -25.58 11.09
C ILE A 482 2.39 -26.56 12.22
N THR A 483 3.62 -26.57 12.74
CA THR A 483 4.01 -27.41 13.88
C THR A 483 3.20 -27.05 15.13
N GLU A 484 3.03 -25.76 15.44
CA GLU A 484 2.18 -25.33 16.56
C GLU A 484 0.70 -25.67 16.34
N LEU A 485 0.17 -25.43 15.13
CA LEU A 485 -1.22 -25.75 14.80
C LEU A 485 -1.51 -27.25 14.87
N SER A 486 -0.56 -28.10 14.46
CA SER A 486 -0.72 -29.56 14.50
C SER A 486 -0.84 -30.13 15.92
N LYS A 487 -0.44 -29.37 16.94
CA LYS A 487 -0.55 -29.73 18.36
C LYS A 487 -1.91 -29.38 18.95
N ARG A 488 -2.71 -28.54 18.26
CA ARG A 488 -4.01 -28.10 18.73
C ARG A 488 -5.09 -29.12 18.41
N ASP A 489 -6.04 -29.26 19.33
CA ASP A 489 -7.24 -30.09 19.18
C ASP A 489 -8.39 -29.26 18.57
N GLU A 490 -8.09 -28.57 17.47
CA GLU A 490 -9.01 -27.70 16.73
C GLU A 490 -8.81 -27.93 15.23
N ASP A 491 -9.89 -28.20 14.50
CA ASP A 491 -9.86 -28.32 13.05
C ASP A 491 -9.34 -27.02 12.45
N THR A 492 -8.30 -27.09 11.61
CA THR A 492 -7.62 -25.92 11.07
C THR A 492 -7.22 -26.15 9.61
N ILE A 493 -7.44 -25.16 8.77
CA ILE A 493 -6.87 -25.05 7.43
C ILE A 493 -5.96 -23.83 7.35
N VAL A 494 -4.78 -24.01 6.75
CA VAL A 494 -3.85 -22.95 6.40
C VAL A 494 -3.82 -22.85 4.87
N VAL A 495 -3.88 -21.64 4.33
CA VAL A 495 -3.57 -21.33 2.94
C VAL A 495 -2.44 -20.29 2.92
N ALA A 496 -1.35 -20.58 2.23
CA ALA A 496 -0.21 -19.67 2.10
C ALA A 496 0.06 -19.38 0.62
N PHE A 497 0.22 -18.12 0.25
CA PHE A 497 0.37 -17.69 -1.15
C PHE A 497 1.41 -16.58 -1.32
N GLY A 498 2.13 -16.57 -2.44
CA GLY A 498 2.98 -15.45 -2.83
C GLY A 498 2.15 -14.29 -3.40
N ASP A 499 2.39 -13.06 -2.94
CA ASP A 499 1.63 -11.88 -3.37
C ASP A 499 2.09 -11.29 -4.72
N HIS A 500 3.39 -11.38 -4.99
CA HIS A 500 4.02 -11.06 -6.27
C HIS A 500 5.47 -11.60 -6.34
N LEU A 501 6.06 -11.61 -7.54
CA LEU A 501 7.48 -11.92 -7.71
C LEU A 501 8.39 -10.82 -7.11
N PRO A 502 9.62 -11.16 -6.68
CA PRO A 502 10.55 -10.18 -6.09
C PRO A 502 11.05 -9.15 -7.13
N THR A 503 11.50 -7.99 -6.66
CA THR A 503 12.04 -6.90 -7.49
C THR A 503 13.44 -7.20 -8.06
N MET A 504 13.59 -8.31 -8.79
CA MET A 504 14.85 -8.79 -9.37
C MET A 504 14.95 -8.57 -10.89
N GLY A 505 13.96 -7.91 -11.49
CA GLY A 505 13.92 -7.67 -12.94
C GLY A 505 13.73 -8.94 -13.75
N LEU A 506 12.90 -9.86 -13.25
CA LEU A 506 12.50 -11.10 -13.95
C LEU A 506 11.61 -10.76 -15.15
N GLU A 507 11.81 -11.50 -16.24
CA GLU A 507 10.97 -11.46 -17.44
C GLU A 507 10.19 -12.78 -17.61
N ASP A 508 9.12 -12.77 -18.41
CA ASP A 508 8.34 -14.00 -18.71
C ASP A 508 9.22 -15.15 -19.21
N SER A 509 10.30 -14.81 -19.94
CA SER A 509 11.23 -15.79 -20.48
C SER A 509 12.07 -16.49 -19.40
N ASP A 510 12.25 -15.86 -18.24
CA ASP A 510 12.97 -16.41 -17.08
C ASP A 510 12.12 -17.41 -16.29
N MET A 511 10.78 -17.28 -16.35
CA MET A 511 9.85 -18.07 -15.54
C MET A 511 9.47 -19.40 -16.22
N LYS A 512 9.42 -20.51 -15.47
CA LYS A 512 8.88 -21.80 -15.95
C LYS A 512 7.42 -21.70 -16.37
N SER A 513 6.64 -20.92 -15.62
CA SER A 513 5.24 -20.56 -15.94
C SER A 513 5.08 -19.83 -17.29
N GLY A 514 6.13 -19.15 -17.76
CA GLY A 514 6.08 -18.24 -18.90
C GLY A 514 5.35 -16.92 -18.62
N ASP A 515 5.10 -16.60 -17.35
CA ASP A 515 4.30 -15.45 -16.92
C ASP A 515 4.75 -14.95 -15.54
N ILE A 516 5.21 -13.70 -15.47
CA ILE A 516 5.65 -13.05 -14.23
C ILE A 516 4.51 -12.72 -13.25
N TYR A 517 3.24 -12.89 -13.65
CA TYR A 517 2.07 -12.73 -12.78
C TYR A 517 1.68 -14.02 -12.04
N LYS A 518 2.38 -15.13 -12.29
CA LYS A 518 2.10 -16.41 -11.64
C LYS A 518 3.04 -16.63 -10.46
N THR A 519 2.51 -16.50 -9.26
CA THR A 519 3.12 -17.01 -8.03
C THR A 519 2.57 -18.41 -7.73
N LYS A 520 2.89 -18.96 -6.56
CA LYS A 520 2.31 -20.23 -6.09
C LYS A 520 1.53 -20.05 -4.79
N TYR A 521 0.59 -20.95 -4.56
CA TYR A 521 -0.04 -21.15 -3.26
C TYR A 521 0.01 -22.63 -2.84
N VAL A 522 0.01 -22.86 -1.53
CA VAL A 522 -0.08 -24.18 -0.90
C VAL A 522 -1.08 -24.14 0.25
N THR A 523 -1.58 -25.31 0.62
CA THR A 523 -2.45 -25.47 1.79
C THR A 523 -1.86 -26.45 2.79
N TRP A 524 -2.39 -26.43 4.01
CA TRP A 524 -2.21 -27.48 5.01
C TRP A 524 -3.52 -27.60 5.79
N ASN A 525 -3.85 -28.80 6.28
CA ASN A 525 -4.94 -28.98 7.23
C ASN A 525 -4.72 -30.24 8.09
N ASN A 526 -5.29 -30.24 9.29
CA ASN A 526 -5.34 -31.42 10.17
C ASN A 526 -6.64 -32.24 10.03
N MET A 527 -7.52 -31.86 9.10
CA MET A 527 -8.85 -32.48 8.89
C MET A 527 -8.84 -33.65 7.89
N GLY A 528 -7.73 -33.85 7.16
CA GLY A 528 -7.64 -34.88 6.13
C GLY A 528 -8.41 -34.53 4.84
N LEU A 529 -8.51 -33.24 4.49
CA LEU A 529 -9.12 -32.80 3.24
C LEU A 529 -8.38 -33.40 2.03
N LYS A 530 -9.13 -33.74 0.98
CA LYS A 530 -8.57 -34.31 -0.25
C LYS A 530 -7.78 -33.25 -1.02
N LYS A 531 -6.53 -33.56 -1.39
CA LYS A 531 -5.70 -32.78 -2.33
C LYS A 531 -6.40 -32.62 -3.68
N GLN A 532 -6.56 -31.39 -4.12
CA GLN A 532 -7.20 -30.98 -5.37
C GLN A 532 -6.46 -29.78 -5.97
N ASP A 533 -5.40 -30.03 -6.73
CA ASP A 533 -4.60 -28.96 -7.31
C ASP A 533 -5.37 -28.18 -8.36
N ALA A 534 -5.23 -26.86 -8.35
CA ALA A 534 -5.87 -25.96 -9.29
C ALA A 534 -5.09 -24.66 -9.43
N ASP A 535 -4.95 -24.16 -10.66
CA ASP A 535 -4.49 -22.79 -10.89
C ASP A 535 -5.68 -21.84 -10.68
N LEU A 536 -5.45 -20.77 -9.92
CA LEU A 536 -6.49 -19.81 -9.53
C LEU A 536 -6.04 -18.38 -9.80
N TYR A 537 -6.99 -17.48 -10.01
CA TYR A 537 -6.74 -16.04 -9.83
C TYR A 537 -6.77 -15.70 -8.35
N ALA A 538 -6.03 -14.69 -7.90
CA ALA A 538 -5.99 -14.27 -6.50
C ALA A 538 -7.40 -14.02 -5.92
N TYR A 539 -8.30 -13.40 -6.71
CA TYR A 539 -9.69 -13.16 -6.34
C TYR A 539 -10.58 -14.43 -6.21
N GLN A 540 -10.07 -15.61 -6.56
CA GLN A 540 -10.78 -16.89 -6.41
C GLN A 540 -10.31 -17.71 -5.21
N LEU A 541 -9.17 -17.35 -4.59
CA LEU A 541 -8.49 -18.19 -3.62
C LEU A 541 -9.38 -18.50 -2.42
N MET A 542 -9.94 -17.48 -1.76
CA MET A 542 -10.76 -17.69 -0.56
C MET A 542 -12.10 -18.37 -0.86
N ALA A 543 -12.66 -18.19 -2.07
CA ALA A 543 -13.85 -18.92 -2.50
C ALA A 543 -13.59 -20.43 -2.61
N SER A 544 -12.41 -20.81 -3.13
CA SER A 544 -11.97 -22.21 -3.19
C SER A 544 -11.73 -22.82 -1.80
N ILE A 545 -11.06 -22.08 -0.90
CA ILE A 545 -10.79 -22.52 0.47
C ILE A 545 -12.08 -22.71 1.28
N THR A 546 -13.02 -21.76 1.19
CA THR A 546 -14.32 -21.84 1.87
C THR A 546 -15.20 -22.96 1.31
N ASP A 547 -15.23 -23.21 0.00
CA ASP A 547 -15.97 -24.37 -0.56
C ASP A 547 -15.39 -25.69 -0.05
N SER A 548 -14.06 -25.80 0.06
CA SER A 548 -13.40 -27.00 0.56
C SER A 548 -13.68 -27.32 2.03
N THR A 549 -14.07 -26.31 2.81
CA THR A 549 -14.44 -26.43 4.23
C THR A 549 -15.95 -26.43 4.45
N GLY A 550 -16.74 -26.42 3.38
CA GLY A 550 -18.20 -26.48 3.46
C GLY A 550 -18.84 -25.18 3.92
N ILE A 551 -18.21 -24.03 3.63
CA ILE A 551 -18.69 -22.68 3.92
C ILE A 551 -19.11 -22.00 2.60
N HIS A 552 -20.35 -21.51 2.57
CA HIS A 552 -21.01 -20.94 1.39
C HIS A 552 -21.70 -19.62 1.74
N GLU A 553 -20.93 -18.71 2.33
CA GLU A 553 -21.38 -17.38 2.77
C GLU A 553 -20.88 -16.27 1.85
N GLY A 554 -21.56 -15.13 1.89
CA GLY A 554 -21.19 -13.95 1.10
C GLY A 554 -21.73 -13.94 -0.32
N THR A 555 -21.59 -12.81 -0.98
CA THR A 555 -22.12 -12.55 -2.33
C THR A 555 -21.06 -12.88 -3.36
N ILE A 556 -19.87 -12.29 -3.22
CA ILE A 556 -18.76 -12.52 -4.15
C ILE A 556 -18.18 -13.93 -4.01
N LEU A 557 -18.01 -14.46 -2.80
CA LEU A 557 -17.51 -15.82 -2.61
C LEU A 557 -18.46 -16.86 -3.22
N ASN A 558 -19.76 -16.78 -2.94
CA ASN A 558 -20.77 -17.66 -3.56
C ASN A 558 -20.84 -17.50 -5.08
N TYR A 559 -20.63 -16.29 -5.60
CA TYR A 559 -20.53 -16.07 -7.04
C TYR A 559 -19.37 -16.88 -7.65
N HIS A 560 -18.18 -16.81 -7.07
CA HIS A 560 -17.04 -17.61 -7.52
C HIS A 560 -17.27 -19.10 -7.42
N GLN A 561 -17.75 -19.58 -6.26
CA GLN A 561 -17.99 -21.00 -6.00
C GLN A 561 -18.98 -21.62 -7.00
N THR A 562 -19.92 -20.83 -7.51
CA THR A 562 -20.93 -21.30 -8.47
C THR A 562 -20.56 -21.04 -9.93
N GLN A 563 -19.82 -19.97 -10.24
CA GLN A 563 -19.61 -19.50 -11.61
C GLN A 563 -18.18 -19.61 -12.13
N MET A 564 -17.14 -19.79 -11.29
CA MET A 564 -15.75 -19.76 -11.76
C MET A 564 -15.39 -20.85 -12.77
N ASN A 565 -16.13 -21.96 -12.76
CA ASN A 565 -15.99 -23.07 -13.71
C ASN A 565 -16.98 -23.00 -14.90
N ASN A 566 -17.65 -21.87 -15.10
CA ASN A 566 -18.60 -21.69 -16.20
C ASN A 566 -17.85 -21.72 -17.55
N THR A 567 -18.42 -22.41 -18.53
CA THR A 567 -17.87 -22.47 -19.89
C THR A 567 -17.92 -21.11 -20.60
N ASP A 568 -18.81 -20.22 -20.19
CA ASP A 568 -18.87 -18.83 -20.66
C ASP A 568 -18.10 -17.92 -19.70
N HIS A 569 -16.80 -17.80 -19.94
CA HIS A 569 -15.92 -16.96 -19.13
C HIS A 569 -16.25 -15.47 -19.23
N THR A 570 -16.80 -15.02 -20.38
CA THR A 570 -17.22 -13.63 -20.54
C THR A 570 -18.41 -13.30 -19.66
N ALA A 571 -19.41 -14.19 -19.58
CA ALA A 571 -20.54 -14.02 -18.68
C ALA A 571 -20.13 -14.05 -17.19
N TYR A 572 -19.12 -14.86 -16.85
CA TYR A 572 -18.55 -14.87 -15.50
C TYR A 572 -17.86 -13.54 -15.14
N LEU A 573 -17.04 -12.99 -16.03
CA LEU A 573 -16.41 -11.70 -15.78
C LEU A 573 -17.44 -10.56 -15.73
N ASP A 574 -18.41 -10.57 -16.63
CA ASP A 574 -19.49 -9.57 -16.68
C ASP A 574 -20.37 -9.55 -15.43
N GLY A 575 -20.67 -10.73 -14.86
CA GLY A 575 -21.38 -10.81 -13.59
C GLY A 575 -20.54 -10.33 -12.40
N LEU A 576 -19.24 -10.65 -12.38
CA LEU A 576 -18.30 -10.15 -11.37
C LEU A 576 -18.17 -8.62 -11.44
N ASP A 577 -18.04 -8.05 -12.64
CA ASP A 577 -17.97 -6.60 -12.88
C ASP A 577 -19.24 -5.91 -12.32
N ASN A 578 -20.41 -6.44 -12.66
CA ASN A 578 -21.69 -5.92 -12.17
C ASN A 578 -21.82 -5.98 -10.63
N LEU A 579 -21.50 -7.13 -10.01
CA LEU A 579 -21.57 -7.27 -8.55
C LEU A 579 -20.56 -6.38 -7.82
N GLN A 580 -19.32 -6.36 -8.29
CA GLN A 580 -18.28 -5.49 -7.72
C GLN A 580 -18.65 -4.01 -7.85
N TYR A 581 -19.24 -3.61 -8.98
CA TYR A 581 -19.74 -2.24 -9.16
C TYR A 581 -20.82 -1.95 -8.14
N ASP A 582 -21.80 -2.84 -8.02
CA ASP A 582 -22.96 -2.69 -7.14
C ASP A 582 -22.55 -2.46 -5.68
N ILE A 583 -21.57 -3.23 -5.19
CA ILE A 583 -21.11 -3.21 -3.80
C ILE A 583 -20.29 -1.94 -3.50
N LEU A 584 -19.37 -1.56 -4.39
CA LEU A 584 -18.39 -0.50 -4.13
C LEU A 584 -18.81 0.90 -4.61
N TYR A 585 -19.57 0.99 -5.71
CA TYR A 585 -19.88 2.26 -6.39
C TYR A 585 -21.37 2.45 -6.70
N GLY A 586 -22.13 1.36 -6.73
CA GLY A 586 -23.53 1.33 -7.13
C GLY A 586 -24.51 1.56 -5.99
N ASN A 587 -25.69 1.00 -6.15
CA ASN A 587 -26.83 1.16 -5.25
C ASN A 587 -26.98 -0.02 -4.27
N ARG A 588 -26.03 -0.97 -4.23
CA ARG A 588 -26.09 -2.17 -3.39
C ARG A 588 -27.40 -2.95 -3.56
N TYR A 589 -27.84 -3.15 -4.80
CA TYR A 589 -29.03 -3.94 -5.09
C TYR A 589 -28.95 -5.36 -4.54
N CYS A 590 -27.76 -5.98 -4.54
CA CYS A 590 -27.55 -7.30 -3.90
C CYS A 590 -27.79 -7.29 -2.37
N TYR A 591 -27.86 -6.10 -1.76
CA TYR A 591 -28.15 -5.90 -0.33
C TYR A 591 -29.48 -5.17 -0.10
N ASP A 592 -30.39 -5.16 -1.07
CA ASP A 592 -31.64 -4.38 -1.01
C ASP A 592 -31.41 -2.87 -0.74
N GLY A 593 -30.28 -2.33 -1.20
CA GLY A 593 -29.86 -0.95 -0.94
C GLY A 593 -29.41 -0.67 0.50
N LYS A 594 -29.14 -1.71 1.29
CA LYS A 594 -28.70 -1.57 2.69
C LYS A 594 -27.18 -1.70 2.81
N ASP A 595 -26.68 -1.18 3.92
CA ASP A 595 -25.35 -1.50 4.41
C ASP A 595 -25.39 -2.83 5.19
N LYS A 596 -25.07 -3.93 4.49
CA LYS A 596 -25.07 -5.29 5.07
C LYS A 596 -23.78 -5.60 5.82
N TYR A 597 -22.67 -4.99 5.43
CA TYR A 597 -21.33 -5.28 5.93
C TYR A 597 -20.64 -3.99 6.40
N PRO A 598 -21.18 -3.33 7.44
CA PRO A 598 -20.65 -2.06 7.90
C PRO A 598 -19.21 -2.20 8.41
N ALA A 599 -18.46 -1.11 8.34
CA ALA A 599 -17.10 -1.07 8.89
C ALA A 599 -17.10 -1.36 10.41
N THR A 600 -16.11 -2.12 10.86
CA THR A 600 -15.92 -2.45 12.28
C THR A 600 -15.19 -1.34 13.03
N ASP A 601 -15.43 -1.24 14.33
CA ASP A 601 -14.56 -0.50 15.25
C ASP A 601 -13.33 -1.36 15.57
N ILE A 602 -12.41 -1.46 14.60
CA ILE A 602 -11.27 -2.37 14.67
C ILE A 602 -10.42 -2.12 15.92
N VAL A 603 -10.16 -3.18 16.68
CA VAL A 603 -9.31 -3.12 17.87
C VAL A 603 -7.86 -3.37 17.45
N MET A 604 -6.97 -2.45 17.81
CA MET A 604 -5.55 -2.62 17.51
C MET A 604 -4.91 -3.54 18.55
N GLY A 605 -4.58 -4.75 18.11
CA GLY A 605 -3.91 -5.80 18.89
C GLY A 605 -4.83 -6.62 19.76
N ILE A 606 -4.36 -7.81 20.14
CA ILE A 606 -5.08 -8.71 21.05
C ILE A 606 -4.77 -8.34 22.51
N ASP A 607 -3.48 -8.25 22.85
CA ASP A 607 -3.02 -8.08 24.23
C ASP A 607 -3.25 -6.68 24.80
N ASP A 608 -3.98 -6.60 25.92
CA ASP A 608 -4.19 -5.34 26.65
C ASP A 608 -2.87 -4.73 27.14
N VAL A 609 -2.76 -3.41 27.00
CA VAL A 609 -1.65 -2.64 27.59
C VAL A 609 -2.11 -2.15 28.95
N THR A 610 -1.31 -2.38 29.99
CA THR A 610 -1.69 -2.01 31.36
C THR A 610 -0.55 -1.31 32.07
N VAL A 611 -0.87 -0.34 32.92
CA VAL A 611 0.03 0.27 33.89
C VAL A 611 -0.36 -0.23 35.28
N SER A 612 0.57 -0.89 35.95
CA SER A 612 0.34 -1.51 37.26
C SER A 612 0.88 -0.66 38.41
N GLU A 613 2.06 -0.07 38.24
CA GLU A 613 2.72 0.71 39.30
C GLU A 613 3.74 1.71 38.74
N THR A 614 4.17 2.63 39.58
CA THR A 614 5.26 3.57 39.30
C THR A 614 6.24 3.63 40.45
N SER A 615 7.53 3.80 40.17
CA SER A 615 8.55 4.02 41.20
C SER A 615 9.58 5.07 40.77
N ASP A 616 10.06 5.86 41.72
CA ASP A 616 11.10 6.84 41.46
C ASP A 616 12.49 6.20 41.42
N SER A 617 13.37 6.71 40.56
CA SER A 617 14.76 6.25 40.49
C SER A 617 15.55 6.61 41.73
N ILE A 618 16.59 5.83 42.01
CA ILE A 618 17.56 6.14 43.07
C ILE A 618 18.28 7.43 42.68
N GLY A 619 17.94 8.54 43.32
CA GLY A 619 18.40 9.90 42.98
C GLY A 619 17.30 10.86 42.51
N GLY A 620 16.08 10.37 42.26
CA GLY A 620 14.88 11.17 42.03
C GLY A 620 14.83 11.92 40.70
N SER A 621 15.64 11.54 39.70
CA SER A 621 15.66 12.20 38.39
C SER A 621 14.68 11.58 37.38
N GLU A 622 14.24 10.35 37.61
CA GLU A 622 13.42 9.57 36.67
C GLU A 622 12.31 8.84 37.42
N VAL A 623 11.23 8.51 36.70
CA VAL A 623 10.14 7.65 37.16
C VAL A 623 10.05 6.44 36.25
N PHE A 624 10.09 5.25 36.84
CA PHE A 624 9.80 3.98 36.19
C PHE A 624 8.29 3.74 36.20
N VAL A 625 7.74 3.42 35.04
CA VAL A 625 6.34 3.04 34.84
C VAL A 625 6.32 1.56 34.49
N TYR A 626 5.76 0.75 35.38
CA TYR A 626 5.68 -0.70 35.22
C TYR A 626 4.30 -1.14 34.75
N GLY A 627 4.26 -2.24 34.02
CA GLY A 627 3.05 -2.74 33.43
C GLY A 627 3.26 -3.96 32.55
N ASN A 628 2.33 -4.19 31.62
CA ASN A 628 2.38 -5.32 30.69
C ASN A 628 2.23 -4.86 29.24
N ASN A 629 2.83 -5.65 28.34
CA ASN A 629 2.72 -5.52 26.88
C ASN A 629 3.20 -4.17 26.34
N PHE A 630 4.22 -3.59 26.98
CA PHE A 630 4.93 -2.45 26.41
C PHE A 630 5.80 -2.92 25.25
N THR A 631 5.97 -2.04 24.28
CA THR A 631 6.84 -2.24 23.12
C THR A 631 7.71 -0.99 22.95
N LYS A 632 8.67 -1.03 22.03
CA LYS A 632 9.47 0.16 21.70
C LYS A 632 8.64 1.35 21.16
N TRP A 633 7.40 1.09 20.76
CA TRP A 633 6.44 2.09 20.29
C TRP A 633 5.57 2.67 21.40
N SER A 634 5.63 2.13 22.61
CA SER A 634 4.93 2.66 23.77
C SER A 634 5.47 4.05 24.16
N LYS A 635 4.55 4.96 24.42
CA LYS A 635 4.82 6.33 24.90
C LYS A 635 3.93 6.63 26.09
N VAL A 636 4.51 7.25 27.11
CA VAL A 636 3.80 7.70 28.30
C VAL A 636 3.16 9.06 28.01
N PHE A 637 1.93 9.21 28.46
CA PHE A 637 1.16 10.44 28.46
C PHE A 637 0.86 10.81 29.92
N VAL A 638 1.16 12.04 30.29
CA VAL A 638 0.87 12.61 31.61
C VAL A 638 -0.21 13.67 31.42
N ASN A 639 -1.38 13.51 32.03
CA ASN A 639 -2.54 14.37 31.83
C ASN A 639 -2.86 14.62 30.34
N ASP A 640 -2.84 13.53 29.56
CA ASP A 640 -3.03 13.50 28.10
C ASP A 640 -1.98 14.27 27.26
N GLU A 641 -0.87 14.73 27.89
CA GLU A 641 0.29 15.27 27.18
C GLU A 641 1.39 14.21 27.05
N LYS A 642 1.86 13.99 25.81
CA LYS A 642 2.95 13.05 25.53
C LYS A 642 4.26 13.55 26.13
N VAL A 643 4.90 12.71 26.95
CA VAL A 643 6.21 13.01 27.56
C VAL A 643 7.34 12.21 26.94
N ASN A 644 8.58 12.65 27.18
CA ASN A 644 9.75 11.89 26.78
C ASN A 644 9.74 10.51 27.46
N THR A 645 9.78 9.45 26.66
CA THR A 645 9.65 8.08 27.14
C THR A 645 10.78 7.23 26.58
N THR A 646 11.52 6.58 27.47
CA THR A 646 12.52 5.56 27.15
C THR A 646 11.91 4.18 27.37
N PHE A 647 11.98 3.33 26.35
CA PHE A 647 11.59 1.92 26.48
C PHE A 647 12.75 1.13 27.11
N SER A 648 12.50 0.48 28.25
CA SER A 648 13.48 -0.40 28.89
C SER A 648 13.26 -1.86 28.46
N ASN A 649 12.05 -2.36 28.68
CA ASN A 649 11.62 -3.70 28.27
C ASN A 649 10.08 -3.77 28.27
N SER A 650 9.51 -4.93 27.95
CA SER A 650 8.06 -5.12 27.80
C SER A 650 7.23 -4.89 29.07
N GLY A 651 7.87 -4.78 30.24
CA GLY A 651 7.21 -4.45 31.50
C GLY A 651 7.64 -3.13 32.12
N CYS A 652 8.50 -2.33 31.47
CA CYS A 652 9.02 -1.09 32.05
C CYS A 652 9.32 0.01 31.03
N LEU A 653 8.77 1.20 31.30
CA LEU A 653 9.08 2.46 30.63
C LEU A 653 9.69 3.45 31.63
N ILE A 654 10.47 4.41 31.13
CA ILE A 654 11.14 5.43 31.96
C ILE A 654 10.77 6.81 31.44
N ILE A 655 10.36 7.70 32.34
CA ILE A 655 10.09 9.11 32.06
C ILE A 655 10.92 10.02 32.97
N PRO A 656 11.23 11.27 32.55
CA PRO A 656 11.83 12.27 33.42
C PRO A 656 10.90 12.62 34.60
N LYS A 657 11.44 12.75 35.83
CA LYS A 657 10.65 13.11 37.02
C LYS A 657 9.99 14.48 36.90
N ASP A 658 10.61 15.44 36.20
CA ASP A 658 10.03 16.78 35.99
C ASP A 658 8.79 16.79 35.08
N SER A 659 8.50 15.67 34.42
CA SER A 659 7.35 15.49 33.53
C SER A 659 6.09 14.99 34.26
N VAL A 660 6.16 14.70 35.56
CA VAL A 660 5.03 14.19 36.36
C VAL A 660 5.05 14.73 37.79
N LYS A 661 3.88 15.03 38.34
CA LYS A 661 3.67 15.52 39.71
C LYS A 661 2.68 14.62 40.45
N ASP A 662 2.74 14.65 41.78
CA ASP A 662 1.77 13.95 42.63
C ASP A 662 0.32 14.27 42.22
N GLY A 663 -0.49 13.23 42.06
CA GLY A 663 -1.87 13.33 41.60
C GLY A 663 -2.06 13.38 40.08
N ASP A 664 -1.00 13.50 39.29
CA ASP A 664 -1.11 13.45 37.83
C ASP A 664 -1.56 12.07 37.33
N THR A 665 -2.24 12.05 36.19
CA THR A 665 -2.68 10.83 35.53
C THR A 665 -1.66 10.37 34.49
N ILE A 666 -1.35 9.08 34.50
CA ILE A 666 -0.44 8.41 33.58
C ILE A 666 -1.26 7.44 32.72
N LYS A 667 -1.02 7.49 31.41
CA LYS A 667 -1.41 6.46 30.44
C LYS A 667 -0.21 6.04 29.61
N VAL A 668 -0.22 4.81 29.13
CA VAL A 668 0.70 4.32 28.12
C VAL A 668 -0.07 4.11 26.83
N CYS A 669 0.37 4.78 25.76
CA CYS A 669 -0.22 4.67 24.44
C CYS A 669 0.74 3.96 23.48
N GLN A 670 0.24 2.96 22.77
CA GLN A 670 0.95 2.35 21.65
C GLN A 670 0.78 3.22 20.42
N MET A 671 1.90 3.71 19.89
CA MET A 671 1.91 4.75 18.87
C MET A 671 2.27 4.18 17.49
N GLY A 672 1.35 4.38 16.53
CA GLY A 672 1.62 4.25 15.11
C GLY A 672 2.42 5.42 14.54
N SER A 673 2.56 5.43 13.21
CA SER A 673 3.15 6.57 12.50
C SER A 673 2.22 7.79 12.55
N ASN A 674 2.77 8.98 12.26
CA ASN A 674 2.05 10.26 12.31
C ASN A 674 1.35 10.56 13.66
N SER A 675 1.88 10.01 14.76
CA SER A 675 1.31 10.14 16.11
C SER A 675 -0.10 9.55 16.26
N THR A 676 -0.46 8.55 15.45
CA THR A 676 -1.71 7.79 15.62
C THR A 676 -1.62 6.98 16.91
N ILE A 677 -2.63 7.07 17.77
CA ILE A 677 -2.77 6.19 18.94
C ILE A 677 -3.49 4.93 18.47
N PHE A 678 -2.86 3.77 18.65
CA PHE A 678 -3.46 2.47 18.33
C PHE A 678 -4.16 1.85 19.53
N ARG A 679 -3.51 1.89 20.70
CA ARG A 679 -4.07 1.35 21.93
C ARG A 679 -3.67 2.22 23.11
N GLU A 680 -4.57 2.39 24.07
CA GLU A 680 -4.31 3.06 25.34
C GLU A 680 -4.38 2.06 26.49
N SER A 681 -3.59 2.30 27.54
CA SER A 681 -3.70 1.57 28.79
C SER A 681 -4.84 2.07 29.67
N ASN A 682 -5.06 1.40 30.81
CA ASN A 682 -5.77 2.01 31.93
C ASN A 682 -5.11 3.34 32.36
N THR A 683 -5.91 4.21 32.97
CA THR A 683 -5.41 5.43 33.61
C THR A 683 -4.89 5.09 35.01
N TYR A 684 -3.67 5.53 35.32
CA TYR A 684 -3.02 5.32 36.61
C TYR A 684 -2.71 6.67 37.26
N THR A 685 -3.04 6.86 38.54
CA THR A 685 -2.70 8.10 39.26
C THR A 685 -1.32 7.96 39.88
N TYR A 686 -0.40 8.84 39.47
CA TYR A 686 0.93 8.90 40.05
C TYR A 686 0.86 9.38 41.50
N LYS A 687 1.58 8.68 42.37
CA LYS A 687 1.78 9.05 43.77
C LYS A 687 3.25 9.30 44.01
N ASP A 688 3.59 10.51 44.42
CA ASP A 688 4.96 10.88 44.73
C ASP A 688 5.33 10.35 46.13
N PRO A 689 6.32 9.44 46.26
CA PRO A 689 6.73 8.93 47.56
C PRO A 689 7.22 10.01 48.53
N ALA A 690 7.60 11.19 48.02
CA ALA A 690 8.06 12.33 48.81
C ALA A 690 6.93 13.22 49.36
N VAL A 691 5.69 13.04 48.90
CA VAL A 691 4.53 13.79 49.41
C VAL A 691 3.93 13.01 50.59
N GLU A 692 4.16 13.51 51.81
CA GLU A 692 3.51 12.94 53.01
C GLU A 692 1.98 13.10 52.91
N GLU A 693 1.24 11.99 53.04
CA GLU A 693 -0.20 12.04 53.29
C GLU A 693 -0.44 12.83 54.58
N THR A 694 -0.91 14.07 54.45
CA THR A 694 -1.43 14.83 55.58
C THR A 694 -2.73 14.15 56.00
N VAL A 695 -2.62 13.21 56.93
CA VAL A 695 -3.76 12.68 57.68
C VAL A 695 -4.42 13.88 58.36
N THR A 696 -5.50 14.38 57.77
CA THR A 696 -6.41 15.29 58.44
C THR A 696 -7.10 14.47 59.51
N GLY A 697 -6.56 14.55 60.73
CA GLY A 697 -7.21 14.00 61.90
C GLY A 697 -8.56 14.67 62.07
N THR A 698 -9.64 13.98 61.70
CA THR A 698 -10.98 14.30 62.17
C THR A 698 -10.98 14.17 63.69
N GLU A 699 -11.11 15.31 64.36
CA GLU A 699 -11.44 15.38 65.78
C GLU A 699 -12.66 14.50 66.05
N SER A 700 -12.52 13.65 67.06
CA SER A 700 -13.60 12.83 67.58
C SER A 700 -14.47 13.70 68.47
N ASP A 701 -15.56 14.23 67.91
CA ASP A 701 -16.67 14.71 68.73
C ASP A 701 -17.48 13.52 69.24
N SER A 702 -17.13 13.11 70.46
CA SER A 702 -17.98 12.28 71.30
C SER A 702 -19.23 13.07 71.68
N ASN A 703 -20.38 12.68 71.15
CA ASN A 703 -21.66 12.87 71.83
C ASN A 703 -22.52 11.62 71.70
N THR A 704 -22.47 10.86 72.78
CA THR A 704 -23.32 9.74 73.14
C THR A 704 -24.71 10.27 73.50
N GLU A 705 -25.74 9.89 72.74
CA GLU A 705 -27.11 9.83 73.27
C GLU A 705 -27.66 8.41 73.09
N SER A 706 -27.75 7.73 74.23
CA SER A 706 -28.33 6.42 74.46
C SER A 706 -29.84 6.47 74.40
N THR A 707 -30.48 5.63 73.59
CA THR A 707 -31.88 5.26 73.79
C THR A 707 -31.98 3.76 74.05
N VAL A 708 -32.28 3.44 75.30
CA VAL A 708 -32.60 2.11 75.83
C VAL A 708 -33.98 1.71 75.34
N SER A 709 -34.09 0.49 74.83
CA SER A 709 -35.35 -0.21 74.58
C SER A 709 -35.86 -0.85 75.87
N GLU A 710 -37.16 -0.72 76.15
CA GLU A 710 -37.85 -1.53 77.17
C GLU A 710 -39.31 -1.82 76.76
N SER A 711 -39.85 -2.89 77.38
CA SER A 711 -41.14 -3.59 77.18
C SER A 711 -41.14 -4.59 76.00
N GLN A 712 -40.91 -5.90 76.19
CA GLN A 712 -41.52 -6.92 77.07
C GLN A 712 -43.05 -7.04 76.97
N LYS A 713 -43.49 -8.08 76.26
CA LYS A 713 -44.32 -9.15 76.82
C LYS A 713 -44.08 -10.47 76.11
#